data_AF-A0AAU2ZDA3-F1
#
_entry.id   AF-A0AAU2ZDA3-F1
#
_cell.length_a   1.000
_cell.length_b   1.000
_cell.length_c   1.000
_cell.angle_alpha   90.00
_cell.angle_beta   90.00
_cell.angle_gamma   90.00
#
_symmetry.space_group_name_H-M   'P 1'
#
loop_
_entity.id
_entity.type
_entity.pdbx_description
1 polymer ?
#
loop_
_entity_poly.entity_id
_entity_poly.type
_entity_poly.pdbx_seq_one_letter_code
_entity_poly.pdbx_strand_id
1 'polypeptide(L)'
;MAATVRIHRAGAGYDLDEPGTFLGSGFFVAPNWVLTCAHVARSGEGGEVTVVYETGPGRGTSAVAGEVATSLPEHVERAVRGSWPAPDLALVRLREPVDHDCAYVTERPAAYYGEARVFYSGWSVVGGELTRLNGTCTVQGTLGGWSADEQIRLGGDVLPPGVSGGPVVDPVSGAVVGVLKSQADRGLGGTSTGVEQLRSLAVPAEEVRAEHDDLYQAVFHAHDRYHRDRQRHPDNDRSTWADVQNQLGARPGRALDPDERTQLLGRLADLPPPVSTRALLDILESLLGGRAAIPHPAPRGWRDGLGALYESPRQDGALELVLDYAMRVLSAERPFVTPGTQSAERSLWEWVRQTAEGRAGPEYRRRLGRQRIERLQAPQREPFPSEAQPAHDSAHATAHAAHGAPHPFALVELVQLGWEPDRCDWRVSVSRPTGEVVRFGDGERTPLTGLPGALAAPLAEAFRECDEPGRPAVLQVALPHPLLGLDVDAWKFGPDEPPLGARRPVVVRCADRDQLPDADRLSDGDDRPSPGGGQVPVEEEHDAHDGREARWHFIHAYGARAEVLDCEDGLRVPVPPAGSLRDLSHRTVPVLCRYGDQRFEDDPVALVRIVHGGFGVALWRRWRGQTDAVCGEFHRRAGDTVAGAGSAERLPELVHALRAGLRAGKPETFWAKGIALFYDDPRQPLPGTGDLLEAP
;
A
#
# COMPACT_ATOMS: atom_id res chain seq x y z
N MET A 1 -16.11 30.43 1.53
CA MET A 1 -16.93 29.37 0.91
C MET A 1 -17.06 29.52 -0.61
N ALA A 2 -16.12 30.16 -1.33
CA ALA A 2 -16.19 30.29 -2.80
C ALA A 2 -15.63 29.08 -3.57
N ALA A 3 -15.19 28.03 -2.88
CA ALA A 3 -14.54 26.87 -3.50
C ALA A 3 -15.52 25.77 -3.98
N THR A 4 -16.77 25.78 -3.54
CA THR A 4 -17.77 24.74 -3.89
C THR A 4 -18.31 24.97 -5.30
N VAL A 5 -18.34 23.92 -6.12
CA VAL A 5 -18.70 23.97 -7.54
C VAL A 5 -19.87 23.03 -7.86
N ARG A 6 -20.55 23.29 -8.97
CA ARG A 6 -21.50 22.37 -9.60
C ARG A 6 -20.78 21.55 -10.65
N ILE A 7 -21.09 20.25 -10.74
CA ILE A 7 -20.62 19.34 -11.78
C ILE A 7 -21.78 19.05 -12.72
N HIS A 8 -21.59 19.32 -14.00
CA HIS A 8 -22.58 19.09 -15.06
C HIS A 8 -22.03 18.10 -16.10
N ARG A 9 -22.94 17.49 -16.87
CA ARG A 9 -22.58 16.67 -18.04
C ARG A 9 -21.80 17.50 -19.05
N ALA A 10 -20.82 16.90 -19.72
CA ALA A 10 -20.10 17.55 -20.81
C ALA A 10 -21.06 18.09 -21.89
N GLY A 11 -20.74 19.26 -22.44
CA GLY A 11 -21.53 19.86 -23.51
C GLY A 11 -22.85 20.50 -23.07
N ALA A 12 -23.06 20.76 -21.77
CA ALA A 12 -24.26 21.43 -21.24
C ALA A 12 -24.57 22.82 -21.85
N GLY A 13 -23.69 23.37 -22.71
CA GLY A 13 -23.97 24.58 -23.46
C GLY A 13 -24.10 25.82 -22.59
N TYR A 14 -24.96 26.76 -23.00
CA TYR A 14 -25.18 28.05 -22.31
C TYR A 14 -26.23 27.99 -21.19
N ASP A 15 -26.93 26.86 -21.00
CA ASP A 15 -28.03 26.74 -20.04
C ASP A 15 -27.56 26.14 -18.70
N LEU A 16 -26.67 26.87 -18.04
CA LEU A 16 -25.96 26.43 -16.82
C LEU A 16 -26.89 26.30 -15.59
N ASP A 17 -28.12 26.80 -15.70
CA ASP A 17 -29.11 26.75 -14.63
C ASP A 17 -30.18 25.68 -14.88
N GLU A 18 -30.12 24.96 -16.01
CA GLU A 18 -31.03 23.85 -16.30
C GLU A 18 -30.71 22.63 -15.41
N PRO A 19 -31.65 22.18 -14.55
CA PRO A 19 -31.42 21.05 -13.64
C PRO A 19 -31.08 19.73 -14.34
N GLY A 20 -31.50 19.55 -15.60
CA GLY A 20 -31.32 18.29 -16.34
C GLY A 20 -29.87 17.95 -16.69
N THR A 21 -28.97 18.94 -16.64
CA THR A 21 -27.53 18.75 -16.93
C THR A 21 -26.69 18.57 -15.67
N PHE A 22 -27.25 18.88 -14.49
CA PHE A 22 -26.57 18.82 -13.20
C PHE A 22 -26.39 17.37 -12.71
N LEU A 23 -25.18 17.02 -12.30
CA LEU A 23 -24.80 15.68 -11.84
C LEU A 23 -24.55 15.63 -10.33
N GLY A 24 -24.01 16.71 -9.76
CA GLY A 24 -23.66 16.76 -8.35
C GLY A 24 -22.73 17.92 -8.01
N SER A 25 -22.13 17.85 -6.83
CA SER A 25 -21.28 18.91 -6.28
C SER A 25 -19.80 18.53 -6.34
N GLY A 26 -18.93 19.53 -6.19
CA GLY A 26 -17.49 19.35 -6.02
C GLY A 26 -16.90 20.53 -5.28
N PHE A 27 -15.58 20.55 -5.15
CA PHE A 27 -14.86 21.75 -4.72
C PHE A 27 -13.45 21.83 -5.29
N PHE A 28 -12.95 23.05 -5.45
CA PHE A 28 -11.56 23.27 -5.83
C PHE A 28 -10.63 22.86 -4.68
N VAL A 29 -9.84 21.80 -4.92
CA VAL A 29 -8.84 21.29 -3.97
C VAL A 29 -7.49 21.96 -4.18
N ALA A 30 -7.10 22.22 -5.41
CA ALA A 30 -5.86 22.90 -5.77
C ALA A 30 -6.10 23.71 -7.04
N PRO A 31 -5.20 24.64 -7.41
CA PRO A 31 -5.29 25.32 -8.71
C PRO A 31 -5.45 24.30 -9.84
N ASN A 32 -6.46 24.49 -10.70
CA ASN A 32 -6.77 23.60 -11.83
C ASN A 32 -7.31 22.20 -11.45
N TRP A 33 -7.69 21.96 -10.18
CA TRP A 33 -8.14 20.66 -9.70
C TRP A 33 -9.42 20.75 -8.87
N VAL A 34 -10.38 19.89 -9.19
CA VAL A 34 -11.63 19.71 -8.43
C VAL A 34 -11.69 18.29 -7.87
N LEU A 35 -12.07 18.19 -6.59
CA LEU A 35 -12.40 16.93 -5.93
C LEU A 35 -13.92 16.77 -5.85
N THR A 36 -14.40 15.57 -6.18
CA THR A 36 -15.83 15.20 -6.15
C THR A 36 -15.97 13.69 -5.90
N CYS A 37 -17.20 13.17 -5.88
CA CYS A 37 -17.45 11.73 -5.86
C CYS A 37 -17.25 11.10 -7.25
N ALA A 38 -16.76 9.86 -7.28
CA ALA A 38 -16.57 9.12 -8.52
C ALA A 38 -17.90 8.89 -9.25
N HIS A 39 -18.97 8.53 -8.54
CA HIS A 39 -20.29 8.36 -9.17
C HIS A 39 -20.81 9.66 -9.81
N VAL A 40 -20.45 10.84 -9.30
CA VAL A 40 -20.83 12.13 -9.89
C VAL A 40 -20.05 12.33 -11.19
N ALA A 41 -18.72 12.24 -11.13
CA ALA A 41 -17.84 12.46 -12.26
C ALA A 41 -18.05 11.44 -13.40
N ARG A 42 -18.37 10.18 -13.06
CA ARG A 42 -18.57 9.07 -14.01
C ARG A 42 -20.02 8.90 -14.46
N SER A 43 -20.94 9.77 -14.05
CA SER A 43 -22.33 9.77 -14.54
C SER A 43 -22.49 10.37 -15.94
N GLY A 44 -21.48 11.08 -16.43
CA GLY A 44 -21.40 11.58 -17.82
C GLY A 44 -20.80 10.56 -18.79
N GLU A 45 -21.07 10.73 -20.09
CA GLU A 45 -20.39 9.96 -21.14
C GLU A 45 -19.00 10.54 -21.41
N GLY A 46 -18.01 9.68 -21.66
CA GLY A 46 -16.70 10.10 -22.18
C GLY A 46 -15.66 10.61 -21.16
N GLY A 47 -15.95 10.58 -19.85
CA GLY A 47 -14.97 11.03 -18.83
C GLY A 47 -14.71 12.54 -18.82
N GLU A 48 -15.61 13.31 -19.41
CA GLU A 48 -15.59 14.78 -19.41
C GLU A 48 -16.76 15.33 -18.60
N VAL A 49 -16.53 16.49 -17.96
CA VAL A 49 -17.54 17.22 -17.18
C VAL A 49 -17.43 18.72 -17.44
N THR A 50 -18.50 19.46 -17.15
CA THR A 50 -18.47 20.92 -17.06
C THR A 50 -18.52 21.33 -15.60
N VAL A 51 -17.52 22.09 -15.14
CA VAL A 51 -17.43 22.63 -13.79
C VAL A 51 -17.98 24.04 -13.78
N VAL A 52 -19.02 24.29 -13.00
CA VAL A 52 -19.63 25.62 -12.86
C VAL A 52 -19.34 26.16 -11.46
N TYR A 53 -18.78 27.36 -11.39
CA TYR A 53 -18.27 27.97 -10.16
C TYR A 53 -18.66 29.44 -10.06
N GLU A 54 -18.60 29.99 -8.85
CA GLU A 54 -18.80 31.41 -8.59
C GLU A 54 -17.44 32.12 -8.58
N THR A 55 -17.30 33.20 -9.35
CA THR A 55 -16.06 34.02 -9.39
C THR A 55 -15.91 34.95 -8.19
N GLY A 56 -16.91 34.97 -7.32
CA GLY A 56 -16.95 35.73 -6.08
C GLY A 56 -18.39 36.09 -5.68
N PRO A 57 -18.61 36.56 -4.44
CA PRO A 57 -19.93 36.97 -3.98
C PRO A 57 -20.56 37.99 -4.93
N GLY A 58 -21.70 37.65 -5.54
CA GLY A 58 -22.43 38.53 -6.46
C GLY A 58 -21.79 38.77 -7.83
N ARG A 59 -20.71 38.05 -8.19
CA ARG A 59 -19.99 38.22 -9.48
C ARG A 59 -20.46 37.28 -10.60
N GLY A 60 -21.55 36.54 -10.36
CA GLY A 60 -22.11 35.59 -11.31
C GLY A 60 -21.36 34.26 -11.38
N THR A 61 -21.91 33.35 -12.18
CA THR A 61 -21.39 31.99 -12.38
C THR A 61 -20.58 31.92 -13.66
N SER A 62 -19.54 31.08 -13.66
CA SER A 62 -18.71 30.79 -14.82
C SER A 62 -18.57 29.28 -14.96
N ALA A 63 -18.34 28.82 -16.19
CA ALA A 63 -18.21 27.41 -16.51
C ALA A 63 -16.88 27.13 -17.20
N VAL A 64 -16.27 26.00 -16.87
CA VAL A 64 -15.02 25.54 -17.47
C VAL A 64 -15.09 24.04 -17.73
N ALA A 65 -14.52 23.59 -18.84
CA ALA A 65 -14.45 22.17 -19.15
C ALA A 65 -13.44 21.45 -18.25
N GLY A 66 -13.78 20.25 -17.80
CA GLY A 66 -12.95 19.40 -16.98
C GLY A 66 -12.85 17.97 -17.51
N GLU A 67 -11.71 17.34 -17.26
CA GLU A 67 -11.41 15.95 -17.57
C GLU A 67 -11.31 15.15 -16.27
N VAL A 68 -11.98 14.02 -16.19
CA VAL A 68 -11.87 13.10 -15.05
C VAL A 68 -10.52 12.39 -15.12
N ALA A 69 -9.53 12.94 -14.42
CA ALA A 69 -8.15 12.44 -14.45
C ALA A 69 -8.03 11.06 -13.78
N THR A 70 -8.81 10.81 -12.73
CA THR A 70 -8.85 9.51 -12.05
C THR A 70 -10.09 9.38 -11.17
N SER A 71 -10.47 8.14 -10.85
CA SER A 71 -11.52 7.80 -9.90
C SER A 71 -11.07 6.63 -9.02
N LEU A 72 -11.60 6.55 -7.80
CA LEU A 72 -11.33 5.49 -6.84
C LEU A 72 -12.63 4.75 -6.46
N PRO A 73 -12.68 3.42 -6.64
CA PRO A 73 -11.75 2.60 -7.44
C PRO A 73 -11.75 3.03 -8.92
N GLU A 74 -10.66 2.74 -9.63
CA GLU A 74 -10.50 3.13 -11.04
C GLU A 74 -11.35 2.28 -11.97
N HIS A 75 -11.42 0.97 -11.67
CA HIS A 75 -12.17 -0.01 -12.44
C HIS A 75 -13.34 -0.55 -11.61
N VAL A 76 -14.53 -0.52 -12.19
CA VAL A 76 -15.74 -1.11 -11.60
C VAL A 76 -16.41 -1.96 -12.68
N GLU A 77 -16.41 -3.28 -12.49
CA GLU A 77 -16.94 -4.23 -13.50
C GLU A 77 -18.43 -4.01 -13.81
N ARG A 78 -19.21 -3.57 -12.81
CA ARG A 78 -20.63 -3.20 -12.94
C ARG A 78 -20.97 -2.00 -12.06
N ALA A 79 -20.82 -0.79 -12.59
CA ALA A 79 -21.34 0.39 -11.93
C ALA A 79 -22.88 0.42 -12.05
N VAL A 80 -23.59 0.16 -10.96
CA VAL A 80 -25.02 0.47 -10.87
C VAL A 80 -25.16 1.98 -10.64
N ARG A 81 -26.06 2.66 -11.36
CA ARG A 81 -26.29 4.11 -11.19
C ARG A 81 -26.58 4.41 -9.72
N GLY A 82 -25.77 5.29 -9.12
CA GLY A 82 -25.91 5.70 -7.72
C GLY A 82 -25.19 4.81 -6.69
N SER A 83 -24.50 3.73 -7.09
CA SER A 83 -23.72 2.89 -6.15
C SER A 83 -22.30 2.63 -6.65
N TRP A 84 -21.44 3.66 -6.58
CA TRP A 84 -20.00 3.46 -6.74
C TRP A 84 -19.39 2.88 -5.45
N PRO A 85 -18.48 1.88 -5.54
CA PRO A 85 -17.79 1.33 -4.38
C PRO A 85 -16.99 2.38 -3.61
N ALA A 86 -16.73 2.16 -2.33
CA ALA A 86 -15.80 3.00 -1.57
C ALA A 86 -14.39 2.97 -2.21
N PRO A 87 -13.60 4.04 -2.12
CA PRO A 87 -13.88 5.30 -1.42
C PRO A 87 -14.74 6.31 -2.23
N ASP A 88 -15.15 6.00 -3.46
CA ASP A 88 -16.02 6.86 -4.29
C ASP A 88 -15.51 8.30 -4.45
N LEU A 89 -14.23 8.46 -4.79
CA LEU A 89 -13.58 9.75 -5.00
C LEU A 89 -13.15 9.91 -6.45
N ALA A 90 -13.19 11.12 -6.99
CA ALA A 90 -12.63 11.44 -8.30
C ALA A 90 -11.96 12.81 -8.32
N LEU A 91 -10.86 12.89 -9.07
CA LEU A 91 -10.16 14.13 -9.37
C LEU A 91 -10.50 14.57 -10.80
N VAL A 92 -10.93 15.81 -10.93
CA VAL A 92 -11.21 16.46 -12.22
C VAL A 92 -10.16 17.54 -12.46
N ARG A 93 -9.45 17.44 -13.58
CA ARG A 93 -8.49 18.44 -14.05
C ARG A 93 -9.20 19.41 -14.97
N LEU A 94 -9.09 20.71 -14.73
CA LEU A 94 -9.67 21.70 -15.64
C LEU A 94 -8.81 21.80 -16.91
N ARG A 95 -9.46 22.07 -18.05
CA ARG A 95 -8.79 22.21 -19.35
C ARG A 95 -8.11 23.57 -19.54
N GLU A 96 -8.52 24.55 -18.77
CA GLU A 96 -7.94 25.89 -18.75
C GLU A 96 -7.86 26.39 -17.30
N PRO A 97 -6.81 27.15 -16.97
CA PRO A 97 -6.67 27.72 -15.63
C PRO A 97 -7.74 28.78 -15.40
N VAL A 98 -8.34 28.76 -14.21
CA VAL A 98 -9.34 29.75 -13.79
C VAL A 98 -8.97 30.33 -12.43
N ASP A 99 -9.35 31.58 -12.19
CA ASP A 99 -9.17 32.21 -10.87
C ASP A 99 -10.26 31.71 -9.91
N HIS A 100 -9.83 31.06 -8.84
CA HIS A 100 -10.73 30.46 -7.85
C HIS A 100 -10.08 30.35 -6.47
N ASP A 101 -10.90 30.35 -5.42
CA ASP A 101 -10.44 30.00 -4.08
C ASP A 101 -10.36 28.47 -3.94
N CYS A 102 -9.24 27.95 -3.44
CA CYS A 102 -9.13 26.53 -3.05
C CYS A 102 -9.58 26.32 -1.61
N ALA A 103 -10.24 25.19 -1.32
CA ALA A 103 -10.50 24.76 0.05
C ALA A 103 -9.19 24.30 0.73
N TYR A 104 -9.06 24.50 2.04
CA TYR A 104 -7.94 23.95 2.80
C TYR A 104 -8.25 22.51 3.21
N VAL A 105 -7.47 21.55 2.71
CA VAL A 105 -7.60 20.12 3.02
C VAL A 105 -6.59 19.74 4.11
N THR A 106 -7.04 19.00 5.11
CA THR A 106 -6.19 18.57 6.24
C THR A 106 -5.01 17.68 5.78
N GLU A 107 -3.86 17.83 6.42
CA GLU A 107 -2.70 16.94 6.29
C GLU A 107 -2.74 15.77 7.29
N ARG A 108 -3.59 15.86 8.31
CA ARG A 108 -3.71 14.86 9.37
C ARG A 108 -4.36 13.57 8.83
N PRO A 109 -3.91 12.38 9.27
CA PRO A 109 -4.58 11.13 8.93
C PRO A 109 -6.01 11.10 9.49
N ALA A 110 -6.89 10.27 8.92
CA ALA A 110 -8.21 10.04 9.50
C ALA A 110 -8.09 9.34 10.86
N ALA A 111 -8.04 10.16 11.89
CA ALA A 111 -8.54 9.85 13.19
C ALA A 111 -9.06 11.17 13.75
N TYR A 112 -10.23 11.11 14.38
CA TYR A 112 -10.86 12.23 15.07
C TYR A 112 -11.56 13.24 14.18
N TYR A 113 -12.59 12.76 13.48
CA TYR A 113 -13.89 13.37 13.80
C TYR A 113 -14.04 13.18 15.31
N GLY A 114 -13.79 14.22 16.13
CA GLY A 114 -14.30 14.19 17.50
C GLY A 114 -15.79 13.85 17.46
N GLU A 115 -16.43 13.56 18.58
CA GLU A 115 -17.89 13.33 18.67
C GLU A 115 -18.70 14.61 18.31
N ALA A 116 -18.42 15.20 17.17
CA ALA A 116 -18.34 16.61 16.93
C ALA A 116 -18.93 16.84 15.54
N ARG A 117 -19.83 17.80 15.51
CA ARG A 117 -20.59 18.16 14.33
C ARG A 117 -19.64 18.54 13.20
N VAL A 118 -20.00 18.19 11.98
CA VAL A 118 -19.31 18.62 10.76
C VAL A 118 -20.19 19.57 9.97
N PHE A 119 -19.58 20.46 9.20
CA PHE A 119 -20.28 21.30 8.23
C PHE A 119 -20.17 20.68 6.83
N TYR A 120 -21.21 20.82 6.02
CA TYR A 120 -21.14 20.51 4.60
C TYR A 120 -21.61 21.69 3.75
N SER A 121 -21.16 21.74 2.50
CA SER A 121 -21.72 22.62 1.47
C SER A 121 -21.82 21.88 0.15
N GLY A 122 -22.91 22.10 -0.58
CA GLY A 122 -23.13 21.51 -1.90
C GLY A 122 -24.22 22.24 -2.64
N TRP A 123 -24.64 21.68 -3.77
CA TRP A 123 -25.73 22.16 -4.61
C TRP A 123 -26.80 21.07 -4.72
N SER A 124 -28.05 21.48 -4.83
CA SER A 124 -29.16 20.56 -5.07
C SER A 124 -30.26 21.26 -5.87
N VAL A 125 -31.18 20.48 -6.40
CA VAL A 125 -32.37 21.00 -7.08
C VAL A 125 -33.48 21.11 -6.04
N VAL A 126 -33.83 22.34 -5.66
CA VAL A 126 -34.89 22.62 -4.68
C VAL A 126 -35.99 23.39 -5.39
N GLY A 127 -37.22 22.86 -5.40
CA GLY A 127 -38.34 23.50 -6.09
C GLY A 127 -38.16 23.63 -7.61
N GLY A 128 -37.28 22.82 -8.22
CA GLY A 128 -36.95 22.91 -9.64
C GLY A 128 -35.80 23.87 -9.98
N GLU A 129 -35.20 24.53 -8.97
CA GLU A 129 -34.11 25.48 -9.15
C GLU A 129 -32.81 24.98 -8.51
N LEU A 130 -31.68 25.22 -9.18
CA LEU A 130 -30.36 24.90 -8.63
C LEU A 130 -30.03 25.86 -7.50
N THR A 131 -29.98 25.32 -6.28
CA THR A 131 -29.78 26.08 -5.06
C THR A 131 -28.59 25.55 -4.29
N ARG A 132 -27.77 26.47 -3.77
CA ARG A 132 -26.68 26.13 -2.87
C ARG A 132 -27.22 25.77 -1.49
N LEU A 133 -26.85 24.60 -0.99
CA LEU A 133 -27.19 24.11 0.33
C LEU A 133 -25.95 24.03 1.22
N ASN A 134 -26.13 24.34 2.50
CA ASN A 134 -25.16 24.08 3.55
C ASN A 134 -25.91 23.72 4.83
N GLY A 135 -25.24 23.00 5.71
CA GLY A 135 -25.84 22.50 6.94
C GLY A 135 -24.82 21.87 7.87
N THR A 136 -25.32 21.29 8.95
CA THR A 136 -24.50 20.55 9.92
C THR A 136 -24.95 19.11 10.03
N CYS A 137 -24.01 18.19 9.98
CA CYS A 137 -24.27 16.78 10.30
C CYS A 137 -23.60 16.39 11.62
N THR A 138 -24.14 15.38 12.27
CA THR A 138 -23.50 14.68 13.40
C THR A 138 -22.85 13.41 12.90
N VAL A 139 -21.67 13.11 13.43
CA VAL A 139 -20.95 11.86 13.14
C VAL A 139 -21.57 10.75 13.99
N GLN A 140 -22.00 9.66 13.34
CA GLN A 140 -22.73 8.56 13.96
C GLN A 140 -21.93 7.24 14.01
N GLY A 141 -20.62 7.32 13.83
CA GLY A 141 -19.71 6.18 13.72
C GLY A 141 -19.25 5.93 12.28
N THR A 142 -18.69 4.76 12.02
CA THR A 142 -18.14 4.38 10.71
C THR A 142 -18.82 3.13 10.13
N LEU A 143 -18.71 2.94 8.83
CA LEU A 143 -19.23 1.83 8.04
C LEU A 143 -18.07 1.24 7.24
N GLY A 144 -17.88 -0.08 7.24
CA GLY A 144 -16.78 -0.74 6.52
C GLY A 144 -15.63 -1.27 7.39
N GLY A 145 -15.68 -1.09 8.70
CA GLY A 145 -14.64 -1.58 9.62
C GLY A 145 -13.28 -0.90 9.41
N TRP A 146 -12.21 -1.51 9.92
CA TRP A 146 -10.82 -1.02 9.80
C TRP A 146 -10.21 -1.34 8.44
N SER A 147 -10.89 -0.98 7.34
CA SER A 147 -10.48 -1.31 5.98
C SER A 147 -10.42 -0.07 5.09
N ALA A 148 -9.87 -0.21 3.87
CA ALA A 148 -9.84 0.85 2.87
C ALA A 148 -11.24 1.34 2.42
N ASP A 149 -12.31 0.61 2.79
CA ASP A 149 -13.69 0.97 2.48
C ASP A 149 -14.39 1.76 3.60
N GLU A 150 -13.65 2.16 4.65
CA GLU A 150 -14.20 2.89 5.79
C GLU A 150 -14.82 4.23 5.36
N GLN A 151 -16.09 4.41 5.72
CA GLN A 151 -16.85 5.62 5.51
C GLN A 151 -17.42 6.12 6.83
N ILE A 152 -17.41 7.43 7.03
CA ILE A 152 -18.05 8.05 8.19
C ILE A 152 -19.54 8.13 7.95
N ARG A 153 -20.33 7.65 8.90
CA ARG A 153 -21.78 7.80 8.90
C ARG A 153 -22.16 9.17 9.44
N LEU A 154 -22.97 9.88 8.67
CA LEU A 154 -23.48 11.21 9.01
C LEU A 154 -24.99 11.14 9.27
N GLY A 155 -25.46 11.88 10.27
CA GLY A 155 -26.88 12.07 10.55
C GLY A 155 -27.21 13.50 10.97
N GLY A 156 -28.42 13.72 11.46
CA GLY A 156 -28.84 15.02 12.00
C GLY A 156 -29.33 16.05 10.98
N ASP A 157 -29.22 15.76 9.67
CA ASP A 157 -29.75 16.61 8.60
C ASP A 157 -30.30 15.75 7.43
N VAL A 158 -31.14 16.35 6.59
CA VAL A 158 -31.60 15.75 5.32
C VAL A 158 -30.60 16.11 4.23
N LEU A 159 -30.02 15.10 3.58
CA LEU A 159 -29.05 15.29 2.50
C LEU A 159 -29.70 14.98 1.14
N PRO A 160 -30.28 15.99 0.45
CA PRO A 160 -30.99 15.75 -0.79
C PRO A 160 -30.04 15.36 -1.94
N PRO A 161 -30.53 14.69 -2.99
CA PRO A 161 -29.72 14.40 -4.17
C PRO A 161 -29.02 15.65 -4.73
N GLY A 162 -27.79 15.49 -5.18
CA GLY A 162 -26.96 16.56 -5.76
C GLY A 162 -25.87 17.10 -4.85
N VAL A 163 -26.03 17.04 -3.52
CA VAL A 163 -24.99 17.54 -2.59
C VAL A 163 -23.75 16.63 -2.53
N SER A 164 -23.87 15.41 -3.08
CA SER A 164 -22.76 14.47 -3.22
C SER A 164 -21.56 15.07 -3.95
N GLY A 165 -20.36 14.84 -3.43
CA GLY A 165 -19.11 15.43 -3.88
C GLY A 165 -18.75 16.77 -3.22
N GLY A 166 -19.67 17.36 -2.44
CA GLY A 166 -19.38 18.57 -1.66
C GLY A 166 -18.39 18.33 -0.50
N PRO A 167 -17.66 19.36 -0.05
CA PRO A 167 -16.71 19.22 1.05
C PRO A 167 -17.42 19.05 2.40
N VAL A 168 -16.82 18.21 3.26
CA VAL A 168 -17.14 18.08 4.69
C VAL A 168 -16.01 18.74 5.49
N VAL A 169 -16.37 19.72 6.32
CA VAL A 169 -15.43 20.57 7.06
C VAL A 169 -15.58 20.33 8.56
N ASP A 170 -14.44 20.13 9.23
CA ASP A 170 -14.38 20.12 10.68
C ASP A 170 -14.40 21.57 11.21
N PRO A 171 -15.40 21.96 12.02
CA PRO A 171 -15.51 23.31 12.56
C PRO A 171 -14.36 23.70 13.49
N VAL A 172 -13.68 22.72 14.11
CA VAL A 172 -12.60 22.98 15.07
C VAL A 172 -11.31 23.33 14.33
N SER A 173 -10.94 22.55 13.33
CA SER A 173 -9.74 22.80 12.52
C SER A 173 -9.96 23.81 11.39
N GLY A 174 -11.19 24.04 10.96
CA GLY A 174 -11.49 24.85 9.77
C GLY A 174 -10.89 24.24 8.49
N ALA A 175 -10.80 22.92 8.41
CA ALA A 175 -10.24 22.19 7.28
C ALA A 175 -11.25 21.17 6.72
N VAL A 176 -11.16 20.91 5.42
CA VAL A 176 -11.87 19.81 4.77
C VAL A 176 -11.26 18.50 5.25
N VAL A 177 -12.12 17.64 5.81
CA VAL A 177 -11.78 16.32 6.36
C VAL A 177 -12.42 15.17 5.57
N GLY A 178 -13.42 15.46 4.73
CA GLY A 178 -14.06 14.45 3.90
C GLY A 178 -14.83 15.00 2.71
N VAL A 179 -15.37 14.09 1.92
CA VAL A 179 -16.22 14.34 0.75
C VAL A 179 -17.58 13.69 0.99
N LEU A 180 -18.64 14.48 0.84
CA LEU A 180 -20.00 14.08 1.17
C LEU A 180 -20.56 13.09 0.14
N LYS A 181 -21.24 12.06 0.63
CA LYS A 181 -22.05 11.12 -0.18
C LYS A 181 -23.47 11.08 0.38
N SER A 182 -24.40 11.67 -0.36
CA SER A 182 -25.83 11.63 -0.04
C SER A 182 -26.40 10.24 -0.34
N GLN A 183 -27.29 9.72 0.50
CA GLN A 183 -28.07 8.52 0.17
C GLN A 183 -29.49 8.90 -0.23
N ALA A 184 -29.92 8.46 -1.42
CA ALA A 184 -31.22 8.81 -1.98
C ALA A 184 -32.41 8.07 -1.33
N ASP A 185 -32.18 6.88 -0.74
CA ASP A 185 -33.26 5.93 -0.45
C ASP A 185 -33.62 5.73 1.04
N ARG A 186 -32.90 6.32 2.01
CA ARG A 186 -33.16 6.06 3.45
C ARG A 186 -32.89 7.26 4.39
N GLY A 187 -33.96 7.91 4.82
CA GLY A 187 -34.00 8.67 6.09
C GLY A 187 -33.10 9.93 6.19
N LEU A 188 -32.87 10.37 7.43
CA LEU A 188 -31.94 11.45 7.79
C LEU A 188 -30.50 10.94 7.70
N GLY A 189 -29.63 11.62 6.95
CA GLY A 189 -28.19 11.36 6.92
C GLY A 189 -27.59 10.92 5.58
N GLY A 190 -26.34 10.50 5.64
CA GLY A 190 -25.52 10.07 4.49
C GLY A 190 -24.19 9.51 4.95
N THR A 191 -23.22 9.40 4.05
CA THR A 191 -21.84 9.03 4.41
C THR A 191 -20.86 10.13 3.98
N SER A 192 -19.66 10.07 4.54
CA SER A 192 -18.53 10.90 4.14
C SER A 192 -17.31 10.01 3.98
N THR A 193 -16.62 10.17 2.86
CA THR A 193 -15.32 9.54 2.63
C THR A 193 -14.24 10.48 3.11
N GLY A 194 -13.29 10.02 3.93
CA GLY A 194 -12.18 10.85 4.37
C GLY A 194 -11.23 11.25 3.23
N VAL A 195 -10.66 12.46 3.30
CA VAL A 195 -9.74 12.97 2.26
C VAL A 195 -8.41 12.24 2.23
N GLU A 196 -8.00 11.60 3.32
CA GLU A 196 -6.83 10.73 3.40
C GLU A 196 -6.93 9.53 2.47
N GLN A 197 -8.15 9.11 2.08
CA GLN A 197 -8.35 8.04 1.11
C GLN A 197 -7.75 8.38 -0.27
N LEU A 198 -7.48 9.66 -0.58
CA LEU A 198 -6.72 10.03 -1.79
C LEU A 198 -5.30 9.45 -1.80
N ARG A 199 -4.72 9.09 -0.65
CA ARG A 199 -3.43 8.39 -0.60
C ARG A 199 -3.50 7.02 -1.30
N SER A 200 -4.68 6.41 -1.42
CA SER A 200 -4.91 5.15 -2.14
C SER A 200 -4.89 5.26 -3.67
N LEU A 201 -4.78 6.47 -4.24
CA LEU A 201 -4.59 6.66 -5.68
C LEU A 201 -3.46 5.76 -6.22
N ALA A 202 -3.59 5.29 -7.46
CA ALA A 202 -2.55 4.47 -8.08
C ALA A 202 -1.18 5.18 -8.02
N VAL A 203 -0.15 4.42 -7.67
CA VAL A 203 1.25 4.88 -7.76
C VAL A 203 1.72 4.59 -9.19
N PRO A 204 2.44 5.51 -9.83
CA PRO A 204 2.99 5.26 -11.17
C PRO A 204 3.82 3.98 -11.18
N ALA A 205 3.57 3.11 -12.15
CA ALA A 205 4.36 1.88 -12.32
C ALA A 205 5.74 2.15 -12.93
N GLU A 206 5.86 3.27 -13.64
CA GLU A 206 7.11 3.73 -14.24
C GLU A 206 7.91 4.62 -13.26
N GLU A 207 9.18 4.85 -13.60
CA GLU A 207 10.04 5.75 -12.86
C GLU A 207 9.45 7.17 -12.85
N VAL A 208 9.21 7.71 -11.65
CA VAL A 208 8.76 9.09 -11.45
C VAL A 208 9.90 10.04 -11.74
N ARG A 209 9.78 10.86 -12.77
CA ARG A 209 10.80 11.82 -13.22
C ARG A 209 10.39 13.27 -13.03
N ALA A 210 9.10 13.51 -12.80
CA ALA A 210 8.53 14.81 -12.52
C ALA A 210 7.33 14.72 -11.57
N GLU A 211 6.98 15.86 -10.96
CA GLU A 211 5.85 15.95 -10.03
C GLU A 211 4.52 15.52 -10.65
N HIS A 212 4.30 15.80 -11.93
CA HIS A 212 3.05 15.50 -12.62
C HIS A 212 2.87 14.02 -12.99
N ASP A 213 3.91 13.20 -12.83
CA ASP A 213 3.83 11.75 -13.05
C ASP A 213 2.98 11.09 -11.96
N ASP A 214 2.93 11.66 -10.75
CA ASP A 214 2.09 11.22 -9.64
C ASP A 214 0.98 12.24 -9.33
N LEU A 215 -0.27 11.88 -9.64
CA LEU A 215 -1.43 12.74 -9.41
C LEU A 215 -1.62 13.18 -7.96
N TYR A 216 -1.31 12.31 -6.99
CA TYR A 216 -1.42 12.67 -5.57
C TYR A 216 -0.44 13.79 -5.24
N GLN A 217 0.82 13.64 -5.66
CA GLN A 217 1.87 14.64 -5.42
C GLN A 217 1.55 15.95 -6.15
N ALA A 218 1.15 15.88 -7.42
CA ALA A 218 0.79 17.06 -8.20
C ALA A 218 -0.33 17.89 -7.56
N VAL A 219 -1.41 17.24 -7.09
CA VAL A 219 -2.54 17.94 -6.47
C VAL A 219 -2.13 18.55 -5.13
N PHE A 220 -1.48 17.78 -4.25
CA PHE A 220 -1.20 18.25 -2.91
C PHE A 220 -0.02 19.23 -2.84
N HIS A 221 0.97 19.11 -3.73
CA HIS A 221 1.99 20.13 -3.88
C HIS A 221 1.40 21.45 -4.37
N ALA A 222 0.48 21.40 -5.36
CA ALA A 222 -0.21 22.59 -5.83
C ALA A 222 -1.12 23.21 -4.76
N HIS A 223 -1.82 22.40 -3.97
CA HIS A 223 -2.62 22.84 -2.81
C HIS A 223 -1.75 23.60 -1.79
N ASP A 224 -0.65 23.00 -1.36
CA ASP A 224 0.18 23.56 -0.28
C ASP A 224 0.93 24.82 -0.73
N ARG A 225 1.40 24.86 -1.99
CA ARG A 225 1.97 26.07 -2.60
C ARG A 225 0.93 27.18 -2.71
N TYR A 226 -0.29 26.88 -3.16
CA TYR A 226 -1.36 27.86 -3.28
C TYR A 226 -1.67 28.57 -1.95
N HIS A 227 -1.87 27.82 -0.86
CA HIS A 227 -2.21 28.42 0.43
C HIS A 227 -1.05 29.26 0.99
N ARG A 228 0.20 28.81 0.83
CA ARG A 228 1.37 29.60 1.21
C ARG A 228 1.48 30.89 0.41
N ASP A 229 1.34 30.81 -0.91
CA ASP A 229 1.55 31.95 -1.80
C ASP A 229 0.44 32.99 -1.58
N ARG A 230 -0.80 32.55 -1.35
CA ARG A 230 -1.92 33.42 -1.00
C ARG A 230 -1.74 34.10 0.37
N GLN A 231 -1.16 33.40 1.34
CA GLN A 231 -0.83 33.96 2.65
C GLN A 231 0.26 35.05 2.58
N ARG A 232 1.16 34.95 1.60
CA ARG A 232 2.26 35.91 1.40
C ARG A 232 1.91 37.09 0.49
N HIS A 233 0.80 37.00 -0.24
CA HIS A 233 0.50 37.96 -1.29
C HIS A 233 0.24 39.36 -0.68
N PRO A 234 1.04 40.39 -1.04
CA PRO A 234 0.99 41.70 -0.38
C PRO A 234 -0.31 42.45 -0.62
N ASP A 235 -0.93 42.27 -1.79
CA ASP A 235 -2.17 42.97 -2.17
C ASP A 235 -3.45 42.16 -1.84
N ASN A 236 -3.38 41.20 -0.92
CA ASN A 236 -4.54 40.40 -0.57
C ASN A 236 -5.38 41.08 0.52
N ASP A 237 -6.43 41.79 0.10
CA ASP A 237 -7.42 42.40 1.00
C ASP A 237 -8.41 41.37 1.62
N ARG A 238 -8.34 40.10 1.20
CA ARG A 238 -9.24 39.02 1.66
C ARG A 238 -8.56 38.14 2.69
N SER A 239 -9.30 37.82 3.75
CA SER A 239 -8.90 36.82 4.75
C SER A 239 -8.55 35.48 4.09
N THR A 240 -7.40 34.92 4.45
CA THR A 240 -6.94 33.60 3.99
C THR A 240 -7.47 32.48 4.89
N TRP A 241 -7.22 31.23 4.49
CA TRP A 241 -7.52 30.09 5.36
C TRP A 241 -6.72 30.11 6.66
N ALA A 242 -5.45 30.52 6.62
CA ALA A 242 -4.63 30.63 7.83
C ALA A 242 -5.21 31.68 8.79
N ASP A 243 -5.72 32.81 8.27
CA ASP A 243 -6.38 33.83 9.08
C ASP A 243 -7.67 33.31 9.73
N VAL A 244 -8.50 32.60 8.97
CA VAL A 244 -9.74 31.98 9.48
C VAL A 244 -9.43 30.95 10.55
N GLN A 245 -8.44 30.08 10.31
CA GLN A 245 -7.99 29.07 11.28
C GLN A 245 -7.43 29.71 12.56
N ASN A 246 -6.70 30.81 12.44
CA ASN A 246 -6.23 31.59 13.59
C ASN A 246 -7.39 32.15 14.41
N GLN A 247 -8.43 32.68 13.76
CA GLN A 247 -9.64 33.19 14.44
C GLN A 247 -10.42 32.07 15.15
N LEU A 248 -10.45 30.86 14.57
CA LEU A 248 -11.05 29.68 15.20
C LEU A 248 -10.21 29.13 16.37
N GLY A 249 -8.97 29.58 16.53
CA GLY A 249 -8.02 28.98 17.46
C GLY A 249 -7.62 27.57 17.06
N ALA A 250 -7.73 27.23 15.77
CA ALA A 250 -7.37 25.93 15.22
C ALA A 250 -5.86 25.74 15.37
N ARG A 251 -5.44 24.93 16.35
CA ARG A 251 -4.04 24.53 16.55
C ARG A 251 -3.92 23.02 16.32
N PRO A 252 -3.78 22.59 15.05
CA PRO A 252 -3.53 21.19 14.72
C PRO A 252 -2.12 20.84 15.23
N GLY A 253 -2.08 20.08 16.32
CA GLY A 253 -0.86 19.93 17.12
C GLY A 253 -0.50 21.21 17.89
N ARG A 254 0.29 21.09 18.95
CA ARG A 254 0.70 22.24 19.80
C ARG A 254 1.97 22.96 19.30
N ALA A 255 2.56 22.50 18.20
CA ALA A 255 3.89 22.92 17.76
C ALA A 255 3.87 24.20 16.90
N LEU A 256 3.00 24.29 15.89
CA LEU A 256 2.96 25.41 14.94
C LEU A 256 1.59 26.08 14.98
N ASP A 257 1.55 27.39 14.78
CA ASP A 257 0.30 28.08 14.46
C ASP A 257 -0.11 27.87 12.97
N PRO A 258 -1.36 28.19 12.58
CA PRO A 258 -1.81 28.09 11.19
C PRO A 258 -0.93 28.77 10.14
N ASP A 259 -0.31 29.91 10.44
CA ASP A 259 0.58 30.59 9.48
C ASP A 259 1.88 29.79 9.36
N GLU A 260 2.55 29.51 10.48
CA GLU A 260 3.79 28.72 10.52
C GLU A 260 3.65 27.36 9.82
N ARG A 261 2.50 26.70 10.02
CA ARG A 261 2.16 25.44 9.36
C ARG A 261 1.98 25.60 7.85
N THR A 262 1.22 26.59 7.41
CA THR A 262 1.02 26.89 5.98
C THR A 262 2.36 27.20 5.30
N GLN A 263 3.23 27.95 5.99
CA GLN A 263 4.58 28.27 5.57
C GLN A 263 5.47 27.03 5.43
N LEU A 264 5.38 26.06 6.34
CA LEU A 264 6.12 24.80 6.28
C LEU A 264 5.60 23.92 5.14
N LEU A 265 4.30 23.66 5.07
CA LEU A 265 3.68 22.80 4.06
C LEU A 265 4.02 23.26 2.64
N GLY A 266 3.90 24.56 2.35
CA GLY A 266 4.27 25.07 1.02
C GLY A 266 5.77 24.90 0.70
N ARG A 267 6.67 24.97 1.69
CA ARG A 267 8.11 24.71 1.48
C ARG A 267 8.41 23.22 1.25
N LEU A 268 7.69 22.34 1.95
CA LEU A 268 7.78 20.90 1.70
C LEU A 268 7.31 20.57 0.27
N ALA A 269 6.27 21.26 -0.22
CA ALA A 269 5.75 21.12 -1.57
C ALA A 269 6.63 21.72 -2.69
N ASP A 270 7.65 22.53 -2.35
CA ASP A 270 8.65 22.97 -3.35
C ASP A 270 9.75 21.91 -3.57
N LEU A 271 9.83 20.90 -2.71
CA LEU A 271 10.78 19.79 -2.85
C LEU A 271 10.13 18.65 -3.64
N PRO A 272 10.91 17.91 -4.45
CA PRO A 272 10.44 16.63 -4.98
C PRO A 272 9.98 15.70 -3.84
N PRO A 273 9.02 14.80 -4.09
CA PRO A 273 8.42 13.94 -3.06
C PRO A 273 9.43 12.92 -2.49
N PRO A 274 9.07 12.17 -1.44
CA PRO A 274 9.87 11.02 -0.98
C PRO A 274 10.09 10.01 -2.12
N VAL A 275 11.23 9.32 -2.13
CA VAL A 275 11.54 8.30 -3.15
C VAL A 275 10.62 7.07 -3.08
N SER A 276 10.08 6.76 -1.90
CA SER A 276 9.05 5.73 -1.68
C SER A 276 8.28 6.00 -0.39
N THR A 277 7.11 5.36 -0.24
CA THR A 277 6.39 5.33 1.04
C THR A 277 7.26 4.71 2.15
N ARG A 278 7.98 3.61 1.88
CA ARG A 278 8.90 3.01 2.85
C ARG A 278 9.93 4.00 3.39
N ALA A 279 10.58 4.79 2.51
CA ALA A 279 11.56 5.78 2.94
C ALA A 279 10.97 6.87 3.85
N LEU A 280 9.71 7.28 3.60
CA LEU A 280 9.01 8.19 4.49
C LEU A 280 8.68 7.53 5.84
N LEU A 281 8.25 6.27 5.83
CA LEU A 281 7.97 5.50 7.05
C LEU A 281 9.24 5.31 7.90
N ASP A 282 10.40 5.03 7.29
CA ASP A 282 11.68 4.95 8.00
C ASP A 282 12.03 6.25 8.73
N ILE A 283 11.77 7.40 8.09
CA ILE A 283 11.94 8.72 8.72
C ILE A 283 11.01 8.83 9.94
N LEU A 284 9.73 8.51 9.79
CA LEU A 284 8.74 8.62 10.87
C LEU A 284 9.05 7.66 12.02
N GLU A 285 9.36 6.39 11.74
CA GLU A 285 9.72 5.39 12.72
C GLU A 285 10.97 5.78 13.50
N SER A 286 11.98 6.36 12.82
CA SER A 286 13.21 6.84 13.46
C SER A 286 12.96 8.01 14.43
N LEU A 287 11.96 8.84 14.14
CA LEU A 287 11.60 10.01 14.97
C LEU A 287 10.67 9.62 16.13
N LEU A 288 9.75 8.69 15.88
CA LEU A 288 8.71 8.28 16.84
C LEU A 288 9.14 7.08 17.70
N GLY A 289 10.30 6.48 17.40
CA GLY A 289 10.88 5.36 18.13
C GLY A 289 10.15 4.04 17.90
N GLY A 290 9.66 3.81 16.67
CA GLY A 290 9.00 2.56 16.26
C GLY A 290 7.66 2.23 16.93
N ARG A 291 7.06 3.18 17.68
CA ARG A 291 5.83 2.96 18.47
C ARG A 291 4.58 3.65 17.90
N ALA A 292 4.70 4.32 16.76
CA ALA A 292 3.56 5.02 16.17
C ALA A 292 2.75 4.06 15.30
N ALA A 293 1.43 4.02 15.52
CA ALA A 293 0.52 3.41 14.57
C ALA A 293 0.63 4.20 13.26
N ILE A 294 1.10 3.55 12.19
CA ILE A 294 1.07 4.12 10.84
C ILE A 294 -0.40 4.27 10.46
N PRO A 295 -0.86 5.47 10.09
CA PRO A 295 -2.24 5.65 9.66
C PRO A 295 -2.47 4.97 8.31
N HIS A 296 -3.63 4.34 8.13
CA HIS A 296 -4.04 3.76 6.86
C HIS A 296 -5.10 4.65 6.17
N PRO A 297 -5.01 4.90 4.85
CA PRO A 297 -3.89 4.51 3.97
C PRO A 297 -2.60 5.26 4.31
N ALA A 298 -1.47 4.60 4.02
CA ALA A 298 -0.13 5.02 4.41
C ALA A 298 0.22 6.42 3.89
N PRO A 299 1.02 7.19 4.66
CA PRO A 299 1.57 8.47 4.22
C PRO A 299 2.27 8.38 2.85
N ARG A 300 2.03 9.36 1.97
CA ARG A 300 2.57 9.36 0.60
C ARG A 300 3.42 10.60 0.29
N GLY A 301 3.06 11.76 0.83
CA GLY A 301 3.80 13.01 0.65
C GLY A 301 4.44 13.54 1.93
N TRP A 302 5.34 14.51 1.80
CA TRP A 302 5.94 15.18 2.96
C TRP A 302 4.91 15.81 3.90
N ARG A 303 3.76 16.26 3.37
CA ARG A 303 2.62 16.74 4.16
C ARG A 303 2.06 15.68 5.10
N ASP A 304 1.98 14.43 4.64
CA ASP A 304 1.39 13.34 5.41
C ASP A 304 2.30 12.95 6.57
N GLY A 305 3.62 12.99 6.33
CA GLY A 305 4.59 12.80 7.40
C GLY A 305 4.43 13.86 8.50
N LEU A 306 4.24 15.14 8.14
CA LEU A 306 3.95 16.18 9.13
C LEU A 306 2.63 15.91 9.87
N GLY A 307 1.58 15.53 9.15
CA GLY A 307 0.29 15.16 9.74
C GLY A 307 0.39 13.99 10.72
N ALA A 308 1.19 12.97 10.40
CA ALA A 308 1.42 11.83 11.29
C ALA A 308 2.15 12.23 12.60
N LEU A 309 3.06 13.21 12.55
CA LEU A 309 3.72 13.72 13.75
C LEU A 309 2.75 14.42 14.70
N TYR A 310 1.71 15.08 14.18
CA TYR A 310 0.70 15.75 15.00
C TYR A 310 -0.23 14.79 15.74
N GLU A 311 -0.37 13.54 15.27
CA GLU A 311 -1.11 12.49 16.00
C GLU A 311 -0.28 11.80 17.08
N SER A 312 1.02 12.12 17.19
CA SER A 312 1.85 11.54 18.23
C SER A 312 1.29 11.90 19.62
N PRO A 313 1.06 10.90 20.51
CA PRO A 313 0.57 11.17 21.87
C PRO A 313 1.60 11.93 22.71
N ARG A 314 2.87 12.01 22.27
CA ARG A 314 3.92 12.78 22.92
C ARG A 314 3.74 14.26 22.62
N GLN A 315 3.38 15.02 23.66
CA GLN A 315 3.18 16.47 23.56
C GLN A 315 4.46 17.27 23.89
N ASP A 316 5.38 16.68 24.65
CA ASP A 316 6.67 17.31 24.97
C ASP A 316 7.61 17.26 23.77
N GLY A 317 8.26 18.39 23.46
CA GLY A 317 9.22 18.48 22.37
C GLY A 317 8.60 18.43 20.95
N ALA A 318 7.30 18.72 20.83
CA ALA A 318 6.60 18.64 19.53
C ALA A 318 7.21 19.58 18.47
N LEU A 319 7.73 20.74 18.88
CA LEU A 319 8.43 21.64 17.95
C LEU A 319 9.75 21.03 17.48
N GLU A 320 10.56 20.51 18.41
CA GLU A 320 11.81 19.84 18.10
C GLU A 320 11.58 18.64 17.17
N LEU A 321 10.49 17.89 17.35
CA LEU A 321 10.11 16.80 16.47
C LEU A 321 9.83 17.26 15.04
N VAL A 322 9.09 18.37 14.86
CA VAL A 322 8.82 18.97 13.55
C VAL A 322 10.10 19.51 12.89
N LEU A 323 10.99 20.12 13.66
CA LEU A 323 12.27 20.63 13.16
C LEU A 323 13.21 19.48 12.77
N ASP A 324 13.28 18.42 13.57
CA ASP A 324 14.06 17.21 13.26
C ASP A 324 13.48 16.50 12.01
N TYR A 325 12.17 16.48 11.83
CA TYR A 325 11.52 16.00 10.60
C TYR A 325 11.93 16.81 9.38
N ALA A 326 11.86 18.15 9.44
CA ALA A 326 12.30 19.01 8.34
C ALA A 326 13.80 18.78 7.99
N MET A 327 14.64 18.52 9.00
CA MET A 327 16.04 18.14 8.77
C MET A 327 16.20 16.76 8.11
N ARG A 328 15.34 15.79 8.43
CA ARG A 328 15.30 14.49 7.73
C ARG A 328 14.85 14.64 6.28
N VAL A 329 13.82 15.45 6.01
CA VAL A 329 13.37 15.76 4.64
C VAL A 329 14.47 16.42 3.81
N LEU A 330 15.26 17.32 4.41
CA LEU A 330 16.42 17.90 3.73
C LEU A 330 17.40 16.82 3.29
N SER A 331 17.68 15.83 4.14
CA SER A 331 18.66 14.76 3.89
C SER A 331 18.10 13.55 3.13
N ALA A 332 16.79 13.49 2.89
CA ALA A 332 16.14 12.35 2.27
C ALA A 332 16.48 12.24 0.78
N GLU A 333 16.56 11.00 0.30
CA GLU A 333 16.63 10.69 -1.13
C GLU A 333 15.29 11.02 -1.81
N ARG A 334 15.37 11.42 -3.09
CA ARG A 334 14.24 11.89 -3.87
C ARG A 334 14.29 11.26 -5.26
N PRO A 335 13.14 11.00 -5.91
CA PRO A 335 13.10 10.29 -7.18
C PRO A 335 13.70 11.12 -8.33
N PHE A 336 13.68 12.45 -8.21
CA PHE A 336 14.28 13.36 -9.19
C PHE A 336 14.73 14.66 -8.51
N VAL A 337 15.49 15.49 -9.24
CA VAL A 337 15.91 16.83 -8.83
C VAL A 337 15.48 17.83 -9.89
N THR A 338 14.89 18.94 -9.47
CA THR A 338 14.54 20.07 -10.35
C THR A 338 15.53 21.23 -10.18
N PRO A 339 15.66 22.16 -11.14
CA PRO A 339 16.48 23.36 -10.98
C PRO A 339 16.14 24.19 -9.73
N GLY A 340 14.88 24.17 -9.29
CA GLY A 340 14.42 24.86 -8.08
C GLY A 340 14.78 24.16 -6.76
N THR A 341 15.20 22.88 -6.80
CA THR A 341 15.39 22.05 -5.60
C THR A 341 16.40 22.65 -4.62
N GLN A 342 17.54 23.15 -5.10
CA GLN A 342 18.55 23.77 -4.22
C GLN A 342 18.01 25.04 -3.53
N SER A 343 17.17 25.81 -4.21
CA SER A 343 16.52 26.99 -3.63
C SER A 343 15.48 26.59 -2.58
N ALA A 344 14.66 25.57 -2.87
CA ALA A 344 13.68 25.02 -1.94
C ALA A 344 14.35 24.50 -0.66
N GLU A 345 15.45 23.78 -0.77
CA GLU A 345 16.23 23.31 0.39
C GLU A 345 16.80 24.45 1.23
N ARG A 346 17.29 25.52 0.58
CA ARG A 346 17.76 26.71 1.29
C ARG A 346 16.61 27.38 2.03
N SER A 347 15.45 27.51 1.38
CA SER A 347 14.25 28.11 1.98
C SER A 347 13.73 27.31 3.18
N LEU A 348 13.76 25.97 3.11
CA LEU A 348 13.39 25.10 4.23
C LEU A 348 14.40 25.20 5.37
N TRP A 349 15.70 25.22 5.08
CA TRP A 349 16.74 25.43 6.10
C TRP A 349 16.61 26.80 6.80
N GLU A 350 16.36 27.87 6.04
CA GLU A 350 16.15 29.20 6.60
C GLU A 350 14.96 29.23 7.56
N TRP A 351 13.87 28.57 7.19
CA TRP A 351 12.70 28.41 8.06
C TRP A 351 13.06 27.64 9.34
N VAL A 352 13.72 26.47 9.23
CA VAL A 352 14.15 25.68 10.40
C VAL A 352 15.00 26.52 11.35
N ARG A 353 15.95 27.30 10.81
CA ARG A 353 16.81 28.17 11.60
C ARG A 353 16.01 29.27 12.32
N GLN A 354 15.12 29.97 11.60
CA GLN A 354 14.31 31.05 12.16
C GLN A 354 13.33 30.54 13.22
N THR A 355 12.65 29.42 12.98
CA THR A 355 11.70 28.84 13.94
C THR A 355 12.40 28.34 15.21
N ALA A 356 13.64 27.85 15.09
CA ALA A 356 14.44 27.45 16.25
C ALA A 356 14.99 28.66 17.06
N GLU A 357 15.08 29.83 16.45
CA GLU A 357 15.49 31.08 17.12
C GLU A 357 14.40 31.52 18.11
N GLY A 358 14.79 31.73 19.38
CA GLY A 358 13.87 32.14 20.45
C GLY A 358 12.99 31.03 21.04
N ARG A 359 12.81 29.89 20.37
CA ARG A 359 11.95 28.78 20.85
C ARG A 359 12.71 27.55 21.34
N ALA A 360 13.89 27.25 20.77
CA ALA A 360 14.71 26.10 21.14
C ALA A 360 15.98 26.49 21.93
N GLY A 361 16.52 25.53 22.70
CA GLY A 361 17.76 25.71 23.46
C GLY A 361 19.02 25.90 22.58
N PRO A 362 20.08 26.59 23.06
CA PRO A 362 21.31 26.80 22.28
C PRO A 362 22.01 25.51 21.83
N GLU A 363 21.96 24.45 22.63
CA GLU A 363 22.53 23.13 22.28
C GLU A 363 21.81 22.49 21.09
N TYR A 364 20.47 22.54 21.11
CA TYR A 364 19.64 22.03 20.04
C TYR A 364 19.91 22.77 18.72
N ARG A 365 20.00 24.11 18.76
CA ARG A 365 20.38 24.92 17.58
C ARG A 365 21.76 24.56 17.02
N ARG A 366 22.75 24.32 17.89
CA ARG A 366 24.09 23.86 17.47
C ARG A 366 24.02 22.48 16.80
N ARG A 367 23.17 21.57 17.31
CA ARG A 367 22.94 20.26 16.73
C ARG A 367 22.38 20.35 15.31
N LEU A 368 21.36 21.18 15.08
CA LEU A 368 20.80 21.43 13.75
C LEU A 368 21.86 22.00 12.78
N GLY A 369 22.65 22.96 13.25
CA GLY A 369 23.75 23.54 12.46
C GLY A 369 24.80 22.52 12.05
N ARG A 370 25.18 21.61 12.97
CA ARG A 370 26.11 20.51 12.67
C ARG A 370 25.53 19.55 11.63
N GLN A 371 24.29 19.11 11.78
CA GLN A 371 23.61 18.26 10.80
C GLN A 371 23.57 18.90 9.41
N ARG A 372 23.33 20.22 9.34
CA ARG A 372 23.38 20.97 8.07
C ARG A 372 24.77 20.94 7.43
N ILE A 373 25.83 21.12 8.21
CA ILE A 373 27.22 21.09 7.71
C ILE A 373 27.57 19.69 7.22
N GLU A 374 27.27 18.65 8.00
CA GLU A 374 27.51 17.24 7.63
C GLU A 374 26.84 16.93 6.28
N ARG A 375 25.60 17.38 6.08
CA ARG A 375 24.89 17.22 4.82
C ARG A 375 25.56 17.94 3.65
N LEU A 376 26.01 19.19 3.84
CA LEU A 376 26.68 19.95 2.78
C LEU A 376 28.04 19.37 2.40
N GLN A 377 28.67 18.64 3.32
CA GLN A 377 29.95 17.96 3.10
C GLN A 377 29.80 16.55 2.53
N ALA A 378 28.62 15.95 2.63
CA ALA A 378 28.34 14.65 2.05
C ALA A 378 28.46 14.73 0.51
N PRO A 379 29.17 13.79 -0.15
CA PRO A 379 29.22 13.74 -1.61
C PRO A 379 27.79 13.70 -2.16
N GLN A 380 27.48 14.60 -3.10
CA GLN A 380 26.22 14.52 -3.82
C GLN A 380 26.24 13.21 -4.62
N ARG A 381 25.39 12.25 -4.25
CA ARG A 381 25.14 11.09 -5.11
C ARG A 381 24.38 11.62 -6.32
N GLU A 382 25.05 11.74 -7.46
CA GLU A 382 24.35 12.02 -8.71
C GLU A 382 23.34 10.91 -8.96
N PRO A 383 22.08 11.24 -9.33
CA PRO A 383 21.15 10.25 -9.84
C PRO A 383 21.73 9.72 -11.15
N PHE A 384 22.15 8.46 -11.15
CA PHE A 384 22.71 7.81 -12.34
C PHE A 384 21.70 7.87 -13.49
N PRO A 385 22.10 8.30 -14.71
CA PRO A 385 21.27 8.10 -15.89
C PRO A 385 21.11 6.61 -16.12
N SER A 386 19.85 6.17 -16.27
CA SER A 386 19.49 4.84 -16.74
C SER A 386 19.91 4.67 -18.21
N GLU A 387 21.19 4.38 -18.44
CA GLU A 387 21.61 3.71 -19.67
C GLU A 387 21.59 2.20 -19.42
N ALA A 388 20.76 1.52 -20.21
CA ALA A 388 20.65 0.07 -20.23
C ALA A 388 21.99 -0.58 -20.62
N GLN A 389 22.82 -0.88 -19.63
CA GLN A 389 23.89 -1.86 -19.71
C GLN A 389 23.56 -3.03 -18.79
N PRO A 390 23.82 -4.29 -19.20
CA PRO A 390 23.50 -5.45 -18.38
C PRO A 390 24.33 -5.42 -17.10
N ALA A 391 23.65 -5.10 -15.99
CA ALA A 391 24.20 -5.12 -14.64
C ALA A 391 24.49 -6.56 -14.22
N HIS A 392 25.63 -7.08 -14.65
CA HIS A 392 26.27 -8.23 -14.03
C HIS A 392 27.56 -7.72 -13.39
N ASP A 393 27.67 -7.90 -12.08
CA ASP A 393 28.93 -7.95 -11.30
C ASP A 393 29.31 -6.77 -10.40
N SER A 394 28.75 -5.56 -10.52
CA SER A 394 29.19 -4.42 -9.66
C SER A 394 28.20 -3.95 -8.58
N ALA A 395 26.91 -4.32 -8.65
CA ALA A 395 25.91 -3.97 -7.64
C ALA A 395 25.89 -4.92 -6.41
N HIS A 396 26.53 -6.08 -6.52
CA HIS A 396 26.52 -7.10 -5.45
C HIS A 396 27.52 -6.82 -4.31
N ALA A 397 28.54 -5.99 -4.54
CA ALA A 397 29.60 -5.78 -3.55
C ALA A 397 29.22 -4.80 -2.42
N THR A 398 28.31 -3.84 -2.68
CA THR A 398 27.86 -2.86 -1.67
C THR A 398 26.62 -3.30 -0.88
N ALA A 399 25.89 -4.33 -1.34
CA ALA A 399 24.75 -4.90 -0.62
C ALA A 399 25.17 -5.82 0.55
N HIS A 400 26.40 -6.35 0.56
CA HIS A 400 26.88 -7.26 1.59
C HIS A 400 27.20 -6.62 2.95
N ALA A 401 27.16 -5.29 3.06
CA ALA A 401 27.50 -4.59 4.31
C ALA A 401 26.28 -4.24 5.21
N ALA A 402 25.05 -4.54 4.77
CA ALA A 402 23.81 -4.22 5.52
C ALA A 402 23.05 -5.46 6.03
N HIS A 403 23.71 -6.62 6.13
CA HIS A 403 23.08 -7.89 6.54
C HIS A 403 22.92 -7.98 8.06
N GLY A 404 21.82 -7.46 8.59
CA GLY A 404 21.48 -7.65 10.01
C GLY A 404 20.08 -7.20 10.46
N ALA A 405 19.38 -6.36 9.71
CA ALA A 405 18.01 -5.97 10.03
C ALA A 405 17.00 -6.74 9.16
N PRO A 406 15.92 -7.31 9.73
CA PRO A 406 14.87 -7.94 8.94
C PRO A 406 14.23 -6.91 8.00
N HIS A 407 14.20 -7.18 6.70
CA HIS A 407 13.46 -6.36 5.75
C HIS A 407 11.96 -6.60 5.90
N PRO A 408 11.12 -5.56 5.75
CA PRO A 408 9.69 -5.73 5.79
C PRO A 408 9.21 -6.61 4.63
N PHE A 409 8.18 -7.40 4.88
CA PHE A 409 7.58 -8.28 3.89
C PHE A 409 6.06 -8.28 4.03
N ALA A 410 5.37 -8.52 2.91
CA ALA A 410 3.94 -8.74 2.90
C ALA A 410 3.65 -10.23 3.16
N LEU A 411 2.68 -10.49 4.03
CA LEU A 411 2.22 -11.82 4.40
C LEU A 411 0.75 -11.98 4.00
N VAL A 412 0.45 -13.06 3.29
CA VAL A 412 -0.92 -13.53 3.06
C VAL A 412 -1.09 -14.83 3.83
N GLU A 413 -2.11 -14.91 4.66
CA GLU A 413 -2.49 -16.13 5.36
C GLU A 413 -3.82 -16.61 4.79
N LEU A 414 -3.89 -17.87 4.33
CA LEU A 414 -5.14 -18.51 3.94
C LEU A 414 -5.53 -19.55 4.97
N VAL A 415 -6.81 -19.63 5.30
CA VAL A 415 -7.38 -20.66 6.16
C VAL A 415 -8.50 -21.34 5.41
N GLN A 416 -8.37 -22.64 5.17
CA GLN A 416 -9.39 -23.42 4.45
C GLN A 416 -10.46 -23.92 5.43
N LEU A 417 -11.72 -23.84 5.01
CA LEU A 417 -12.84 -24.38 5.79
C LEU A 417 -13.02 -25.85 5.39
N GLY A 418 -12.90 -26.78 6.35
CA GLY A 418 -12.97 -28.21 6.06
C GLY A 418 -14.27 -28.68 5.39
N TRP A 419 -15.37 -27.93 5.54
CA TRP A 419 -16.67 -28.21 4.92
C TRP A 419 -16.92 -27.48 3.58
N GLU A 420 -16.05 -26.53 3.20
CA GLU A 420 -16.13 -25.75 1.95
C GLU A 420 -14.74 -25.65 1.30
N PRO A 421 -14.26 -26.73 0.66
CA PRO A 421 -12.87 -26.82 0.20
C PRO A 421 -12.53 -25.84 -0.94
N ASP A 422 -13.52 -25.31 -1.66
CA ASP A 422 -13.36 -24.30 -2.72
C ASP A 422 -13.31 -22.86 -2.20
N ARG A 423 -13.37 -22.68 -0.87
CA ARG A 423 -13.38 -21.37 -0.20
C ARG A 423 -12.36 -21.32 0.92
N CYS A 424 -11.88 -20.11 1.17
CA CYS A 424 -11.00 -19.84 2.31
C CYS A 424 -11.28 -18.48 2.92
N ASP A 425 -10.97 -18.38 4.20
CA ASP A 425 -10.74 -17.11 4.86
C ASP A 425 -9.32 -16.66 4.54
N TRP A 426 -9.09 -15.36 4.48
CA TRP A 426 -7.79 -14.80 4.15
C TRP A 426 -7.48 -13.58 5.00
N ARG A 427 -6.19 -13.33 5.18
CA ARG A 427 -5.66 -12.14 5.85
C ARG A 427 -4.42 -11.63 5.13
N VAL A 428 -4.30 -10.31 5.02
CA VAL A 428 -3.11 -9.61 4.53
C VAL A 428 -2.49 -8.81 5.67
N SER A 429 -1.19 -8.99 5.87
CA SER A 429 -0.43 -8.30 6.91
C SER A 429 0.94 -7.85 6.38
N VAL A 430 1.57 -6.87 7.03
CA VAL A 430 2.98 -6.51 6.84
C VAL A 430 3.74 -6.81 8.12
N SER A 431 4.89 -7.48 7.99
CA SER A 431 5.86 -7.59 9.07
C SER A 431 6.81 -6.40 9.06
N ARG A 432 6.93 -5.72 10.19
CA ARG A 432 7.88 -4.62 10.39
C ARG A 432 9.25 -5.18 10.81
N PRO A 433 10.35 -4.44 10.58
CA PRO A 433 11.68 -4.79 11.09
C PRO A 433 11.74 -5.01 12.61
N THR A 434 10.79 -4.43 13.35
CA THR A 434 10.62 -4.59 14.80
C THR A 434 10.03 -5.95 15.21
N GLY A 435 9.58 -6.76 14.25
CA GLY A 435 8.85 -8.02 14.48
C GLY A 435 7.34 -7.85 14.67
N GLU A 436 6.84 -6.62 14.75
CA GLU A 436 5.40 -6.34 14.80
C GLU A 436 4.74 -6.68 13.45
N VAL A 437 3.55 -7.28 13.51
CA VAL A 437 2.75 -7.60 12.32
C VAL A 437 1.49 -6.76 12.31
N VAL A 438 1.31 -5.97 11.26
CA VAL A 438 0.18 -5.06 11.09
C VAL A 438 -0.76 -5.59 10.01
N ARG A 439 -2.05 -5.63 10.31
CA ARG A 439 -3.08 -6.17 9.41
C ARG A 439 -3.62 -5.07 8.48
N PHE A 440 -3.77 -5.40 7.19
CA PHE A 440 -4.25 -4.50 6.14
C PHE A 440 -5.63 -4.89 5.59
N GLY A 441 -6.02 -6.15 5.75
CA GLY A 441 -7.34 -6.62 5.36
C GLY A 441 -7.53 -8.08 5.71
N ASP A 442 -8.79 -8.47 5.83
CA ASP A 442 -9.22 -9.85 5.91
C ASP A 442 -10.54 -10.04 5.17
N GLY A 443 -10.85 -11.29 4.87
CA GLY A 443 -12.12 -11.65 4.26
C GLY A 443 -12.44 -13.11 4.53
N GLU A 444 -13.72 -13.41 4.57
CA GLU A 444 -14.22 -14.73 4.91
C GLU A 444 -14.84 -15.41 3.69
N ARG A 445 -14.74 -16.74 3.64
CA ARG A 445 -15.44 -17.62 2.68
C ARG A 445 -15.29 -17.19 1.21
N THR A 446 -14.13 -16.65 0.87
CA THR A 446 -13.84 -16.17 -0.49
C THR A 446 -13.56 -17.38 -1.39
N PRO A 447 -14.19 -17.51 -2.58
CA PRO A 447 -13.85 -18.57 -3.52
C PRO A 447 -12.37 -18.50 -3.92
N LEU A 448 -11.69 -19.64 -4.03
CA LEU A 448 -10.27 -19.67 -4.41
C LEU A 448 -10.00 -18.94 -5.75
N THR A 449 -10.93 -19.01 -6.70
CA THR A 449 -10.83 -18.30 -7.99
C THR A 449 -11.03 -16.79 -7.89
N GLY A 450 -11.69 -16.32 -6.82
CA GLY A 450 -11.95 -14.90 -6.53
C GLY A 450 -10.87 -14.23 -5.68
N LEU A 451 -9.93 -14.99 -5.13
CA LEU A 451 -8.86 -14.47 -4.25
C LEU A 451 -8.05 -13.34 -4.89
N PRO A 452 -7.60 -13.41 -6.16
CA PRO A 452 -6.79 -12.33 -6.73
C PRO A 452 -7.51 -10.98 -6.72
N GLY A 453 -8.83 -10.96 -6.97
CA GLY A 453 -9.62 -9.73 -6.92
C GLY A 453 -9.78 -9.19 -5.49
N ALA A 454 -10.07 -10.09 -4.54
CA ALA A 454 -10.25 -9.71 -3.13
C ALA A 454 -8.95 -9.20 -2.48
N LEU A 455 -7.81 -9.79 -2.84
CA LEU A 455 -6.50 -9.46 -2.26
C LEU A 455 -5.82 -8.25 -2.92
N ALA A 456 -6.27 -7.82 -4.11
CA ALA A 456 -5.59 -6.80 -4.91
C ALA A 456 -5.36 -5.49 -4.15
N ALA A 457 -6.40 -4.92 -3.54
CA ALA A 457 -6.30 -3.64 -2.83
C ALA A 457 -5.49 -3.73 -1.51
N PRO A 458 -5.76 -4.70 -0.60
CA PRO A 458 -4.93 -4.86 0.60
C PRO A 458 -3.46 -5.15 0.30
N LEU A 459 -3.17 -5.94 -0.75
CA LEU A 459 -1.78 -6.21 -1.14
C LEU A 459 -1.12 -5.01 -1.80
N ALA A 460 -1.84 -4.23 -2.61
CA ALA A 460 -1.31 -2.98 -3.14
C ALA A 460 -0.86 -2.06 -2.00
N GLU A 461 -1.66 -1.95 -0.93
CA GLU A 461 -1.28 -1.18 0.25
C GLU A 461 -0.05 -1.75 0.98
N ALA A 462 -0.08 -3.05 1.29
CA ALA A 462 1.02 -3.73 1.95
C ALA A 462 2.34 -3.59 1.17
N PHE A 463 2.28 -3.70 -0.16
CA PHE A 463 3.44 -3.52 -1.02
C PHE A 463 3.96 -2.08 -1.01
N ARG A 464 3.10 -1.06 -0.97
CA ARG A 464 3.55 0.34 -0.85
C ARG A 464 4.33 0.58 0.44
N GLU A 465 3.92 -0.05 1.54
CA GLU A 465 4.63 0.07 2.82
C GLU A 465 5.96 -0.68 2.87
N CYS A 466 6.18 -1.66 1.99
CA CYS A 466 7.37 -2.51 2.03
C CYS A 466 8.36 -2.23 0.89
N ASP A 467 7.87 -1.86 -0.30
CA ASP A 467 8.68 -1.78 -1.51
C ASP A 467 9.67 -0.60 -1.44
N GLU A 468 10.92 -0.88 -1.80
CA GLU A 468 11.96 0.12 -2.04
C GLU A 468 12.18 0.30 -3.54
N PRO A 469 12.67 1.46 -4.00
CA PRO A 469 13.00 1.68 -5.41
C PRO A 469 13.93 0.60 -5.95
N GLY A 470 13.49 -0.12 -6.99
CA GLY A 470 14.27 -1.21 -7.60
C GLY A 470 14.36 -2.50 -6.79
N ARG A 471 13.72 -2.56 -5.61
CA ARG A 471 13.76 -3.72 -4.71
C ARG A 471 12.36 -4.02 -4.16
N PRO A 472 11.53 -4.76 -4.92
CA PRO A 472 10.20 -5.14 -4.46
C PRO A 472 10.30 -6.09 -3.27
N ALA A 473 9.45 -5.89 -2.27
CA ALA A 473 9.39 -6.72 -1.08
C ALA A 473 8.90 -8.13 -1.41
N VAL A 474 9.40 -9.09 -0.62
CA VAL A 474 8.99 -10.49 -0.70
C VAL A 474 7.53 -10.61 -0.28
N LEU A 475 6.73 -11.33 -1.08
CA LEU A 475 5.41 -11.81 -0.70
C LEU A 475 5.56 -13.23 -0.11
N GLN A 476 5.26 -13.38 1.17
CA GLN A 476 5.13 -14.68 1.82
C GLN A 476 3.65 -15.09 1.80
N VAL A 477 3.35 -16.28 1.31
CA VAL A 477 1.98 -16.83 1.32
C VAL A 477 1.96 -18.07 2.19
N ALA A 478 1.37 -17.94 3.38
CA ALA A 478 1.10 -19.04 4.29
C ALA A 478 -0.16 -19.78 3.85
N LEU A 479 0.02 -21.03 3.45
CA LEU A 479 -1.03 -21.91 2.92
C LEU A 479 -1.19 -23.12 3.85
N PRO A 480 -2.42 -23.59 4.11
CA PRO A 480 -2.63 -24.89 4.72
C PRO A 480 -2.17 -25.97 3.74
N HIS A 481 -1.81 -27.14 4.26
CA HIS A 481 -1.21 -28.21 3.46
C HIS A 481 -1.98 -28.62 2.17
N PRO A 482 -3.34 -28.64 2.12
CA PRO A 482 -4.06 -28.98 0.89
C PRO A 482 -3.89 -27.93 -0.21
N LEU A 483 -3.52 -26.71 0.15
CA LEU A 483 -3.36 -25.57 -0.74
C LEU A 483 -1.89 -25.26 -1.07
N LEU A 484 -0.90 -26.00 -0.55
CA LEU A 484 0.53 -25.73 -0.83
C LEU A 484 0.87 -25.72 -2.33
N GLY A 485 0.10 -26.44 -3.15
CA GLY A 485 0.24 -26.47 -4.60
C GLY A 485 -0.24 -25.22 -5.34
N LEU A 486 -0.96 -24.32 -4.67
CA LEU A 486 -1.65 -23.18 -5.30
C LEU A 486 -0.69 -22.26 -6.08
N ASP A 487 -1.17 -21.79 -7.23
CA ASP A 487 -0.37 -21.05 -8.21
C ASP A 487 -0.28 -19.56 -7.88
N VAL A 488 0.11 -19.24 -6.65
CA VAL A 488 0.14 -17.87 -6.09
C VAL A 488 1.03 -16.93 -6.90
N ASP A 489 2.14 -17.44 -7.44
CA ASP A 489 3.06 -16.68 -8.30
C ASP A 489 2.45 -16.34 -9.68
N ALA A 490 1.39 -17.05 -10.09
CA ALA A 490 0.69 -16.82 -11.35
C ALA A 490 -0.50 -15.86 -11.23
N TRP A 491 -0.86 -15.41 -10.02
CA TRP A 491 -1.97 -14.49 -9.79
C TRP A 491 -1.74 -13.14 -10.49
N LYS A 492 -2.84 -12.58 -11.01
CA LYS A 492 -2.89 -11.25 -11.64
C LYS A 492 -3.99 -10.43 -10.99
N PHE A 493 -3.72 -9.16 -10.72
CA PHE A 493 -4.68 -8.24 -10.11
C PHE A 493 -5.37 -7.31 -11.12
N GLY A 494 -4.87 -7.28 -12.37
CA GLY A 494 -5.52 -6.64 -13.51
C GLY A 494 -5.37 -7.49 -14.77
N PRO A 495 -6.22 -7.26 -15.80
CA PRO A 495 -6.19 -8.03 -17.05
C PRO A 495 -4.83 -7.92 -17.77
N ASP A 496 -4.23 -6.73 -17.75
CA ASP A 496 -2.96 -6.44 -18.40
C ASP A 496 -1.75 -6.53 -17.45
N GLU A 497 -1.98 -6.77 -16.16
CA GLU A 497 -0.90 -6.86 -15.19
C GLU A 497 -0.09 -8.16 -15.35
N PRO A 498 1.25 -8.08 -15.20
CA PRO A 498 2.07 -9.28 -15.15
C PRO A 498 1.76 -10.09 -13.87
N PRO A 499 1.94 -11.42 -13.92
CA PRO A 499 1.78 -12.26 -12.74
C PRO A 499 2.66 -11.82 -11.57
N LEU A 500 2.20 -12.01 -10.34
CA LEU A 500 2.90 -11.58 -9.12
C LEU A 500 4.35 -12.05 -9.06
N GLY A 501 4.62 -13.32 -9.39
CA GLY A 501 5.96 -13.89 -9.34
C GLY A 501 6.95 -13.28 -10.34
N ALA A 502 6.44 -12.64 -11.40
CA ALA A 502 7.27 -11.90 -12.35
C ALA A 502 7.53 -10.45 -11.91
N ARG A 503 6.73 -9.92 -10.96
CA ARG A 503 6.85 -8.55 -10.43
C ARG A 503 7.67 -8.48 -9.13
N ARG A 504 7.63 -9.54 -8.33
CA ARG A 504 8.30 -9.59 -7.03
C ARG A 504 8.67 -11.02 -6.62
N PRO A 505 9.57 -11.21 -5.64
CA PRO A 505 9.75 -12.50 -4.98
C PRO A 505 8.46 -12.97 -4.32
N VAL A 506 8.07 -14.22 -4.59
CA VAL A 506 6.88 -14.87 -4.02
C VAL A 506 7.31 -16.23 -3.51
N VAL A 507 7.05 -16.48 -2.22
CA VAL A 507 7.37 -17.74 -1.53
C VAL A 507 6.14 -18.32 -0.83
N VAL A 508 6.10 -19.64 -0.74
CA VAL A 508 5.05 -20.40 -0.04
C VAL A 508 5.56 -20.88 1.31
N ARG A 509 4.69 -20.82 2.33
CA ARG A 509 4.92 -21.30 3.69
C ARG A 509 3.81 -22.28 4.10
N CYS A 510 4.11 -23.20 5.02
CA CYS A 510 3.12 -24.15 5.54
C CYS A 510 2.49 -23.57 6.81
N ALA A 511 1.21 -23.23 6.75
CA ALA A 511 0.49 -22.60 7.85
C ALA A 511 0.25 -23.55 9.03
N ASP A 512 0.04 -24.83 8.72
CA ASP A 512 -0.37 -25.90 9.62
C ASP A 512 0.74 -26.96 9.79
N ARG A 513 2.01 -26.54 9.68
CA ARG A 513 3.18 -27.44 9.71
C ARG A 513 3.20 -28.40 10.91
N ASP A 514 2.74 -27.92 12.07
CA ASP A 514 2.77 -28.67 13.33
C ASP A 514 1.51 -29.54 13.52
N GLN A 515 0.53 -29.40 12.62
CA GLN A 515 -0.74 -30.13 12.61
C GLN A 515 -0.86 -31.05 11.38
N LEU A 516 0.24 -31.29 10.67
CA LEU A 516 0.23 -32.08 9.45
C LEU A 516 -0.17 -33.54 9.74
N PRO A 517 -1.08 -34.12 8.94
CA PRO A 517 -1.39 -35.54 9.03
C PRO A 517 -0.16 -36.38 8.67
N ASP A 518 -0.13 -37.63 9.15
CA ASP A 518 0.91 -38.60 8.76
C ASP A 518 0.85 -38.83 7.23
N ALA A 519 1.87 -38.35 6.53
CA ALA A 519 1.91 -38.36 5.06
C ALA A 519 1.88 -39.77 4.47
N ASP A 520 2.39 -40.76 5.22
CA ASP A 520 2.43 -42.13 4.74
C ASP A 520 1.06 -42.83 4.88
N ARG A 521 0.16 -42.28 5.71
CA ARG A 521 -1.25 -42.72 5.77
C ARG A 521 -2.12 -42.09 4.69
N LEU A 522 -1.78 -40.88 4.23
CA LEU A 522 -2.49 -40.21 3.14
C LEU A 522 -2.38 -40.97 1.81
N SER A 523 -1.29 -41.72 1.56
CA SER A 523 -1.18 -42.53 0.32
C SER A 523 -1.94 -43.86 0.37
N ASP A 524 -2.30 -44.34 1.56
CA ASP A 524 -2.93 -45.65 1.75
C ASP A 524 -4.48 -45.60 1.76
N GLY A 525 -5.07 -44.40 1.69
CA GLY A 525 -6.52 -44.20 1.61
C GLY A 525 -7.30 -44.60 2.88
N ASP A 526 -6.63 -44.79 4.02
CA ASP A 526 -7.27 -45.15 5.29
C ASP A 526 -7.60 -43.88 6.10
N ASP A 527 -8.81 -43.36 5.89
CA ASP A 527 -9.37 -42.16 6.55
C ASP A 527 -9.81 -42.41 8.01
N ARG A 528 -9.36 -43.52 8.63
CA ARG A 528 -9.76 -43.84 10.01
C ARG A 528 -8.90 -43.05 11.01
N PRO A 529 -9.52 -42.30 11.95
CA PRO A 529 -8.78 -41.68 13.02
C PRO A 529 -8.06 -42.76 13.83
N SER A 530 -6.79 -42.53 14.16
CA SER A 530 -6.05 -43.42 15.07
C SER A 530 -6.83 -43.61 16.36
N PRO A 531 -6.95 -44.84 16.88
CA PRO A 531 -7.39 -45.06 18.25
C PRO A 531 -6.28 -44.56 19.18
N GLY A 532 -6.26 -43.26 19.43
CA GLY A 532 -5.23 -42.55 20.19
C GLY A 532 -4.86 -41.24 19.53
N GLY A 533 -5.64 -40.18 19.77
CA GLY A 533 -5.18 -38.79 19.63
C GLY A 533 -4.15 -38.48 20.72
N GLY A 534 -3.04 -39.20 20.71
CA GLY A 534 -1.92 -38.98 21.62
C GLY A 534 -1.12 -37.82 21.09
N GLN A 535 -0.93 -36.80 21.95
CA GLN A 535 0.12 -35.80 21.77
C GLN A 535 1.41 -36.50 21.36
N VAL A 536 2.07 -36.00 20.32
CA VAL A 536 3.44 -36.42 19.99
C VAL A 536 4.28 -36.17 21.26
N PRO A 537 5.11 -37.12 21.72
CA PRO A 537 5.94 -36.89 22.89
C PRO A 537 6.74 -35.60 22.71
N VAL A 538 6.74 -34.72 23.72
CA VAL A 538 7.42 -33.41 23.69
C VAL A 538 8.90 -33.55 23.26
N GLU A 539 9.54 -34.67 23.58
CA GLU A 539 10.92 -34.99 23.17
C GLU A 539 11.05 -35.17 21.64
N GLU A 540 10.09 -35.81 20.98
CA GLU A 540 10.07 -36.00 19.52
C GLU A 540 9.77 -34.69 18.78
N GLU A 541 8.97 -33.79 19.36
CA GLU A 541 8.73 -32.44 18.82
C GLU A 541 9.97 -31.55 18.89
N HIS A 542 10.72 -31.60 20.00
CA HIS A 542 11.99 -30.88 20.16
C HIS A 542 13.04 -31.38 19.16
N ASP A 543 13.22 -32.70 19.04
CA ASP A 543 14.17 -33.29 18.09
C ASP A 543 13.84 -32.92 16.63
N ALA A 544 12.55 -32.87 16.29
CA ALA A 544 12.09 -32.43 14.97
C ALA A 544 12.34 -30.94 14.72
N HIS A 545 12.15 -30.09 15.74
CA HIS A 545 12.43 -28.66 15.67
C HIS A 545 13.94 -28.40 15.50
N ASP A 546 14.78 -29.02 16.33
CA ASP A 546 16.24 -28.93 16.27
C ASP A 546 16.78 -29.41 14.92
N GLY A 547 16.21 -30.50 14.38
CA GLY A 547 16.53 -30.99 13.04
C GLY A 547 16.22 -29.98 11.93
N ARG A 548 15.07 -29.29 12.02
CA ARG A 548 14.68 -28.22 11.08
C ARG A 548 15.62 -27.02 11.17
N GLU A 549 15.90 -26.54 12.38
CA GLU A 549 16.82 -25.42 12.59
C GLU A 549 18.24 -25.75 12.11
N ALA A 550 18.71 -26.97 12.34
CA ALA A 550 20.00 -27.44 11.83
C ALA A 550 20.02 -27.40 10.30
N ARG A 551 19.04 -27.99 9.61
CA ARG A 551 18.96 -27.94 8.14
C ARG A 551 18.96 -26.50 7.63
N TRP A 552 18.14 -25.64 8.22
CA TRP A 552 18.07 -24.22 7.91
C TRP A 552 19.44 -23.54 8.05
N HIS A 553 20.09 -23.68 9.20
CA HIS A 553 21.42 -23.12 9.42
C HIS A 553 22.43 -23.60 8.36
N PHE A 554 22.42 -24.88 7.99
CA PHE A 554 23.40 -25.43 7.05
C PHE A 554 23.23 -24.93 5.61
N ILE A 555 22.00 -24.81 5.11
CA ILE A 555 21.76 -24.29 3.74
C ILE A 555 22.09 -22.80 3.60
N HIS A 556 22.07 -22.04 4.70
CA HIS A 556 22.46 -20.64 4.74
C HIS A 556 23.96 -20.43 4.97
N ALA A 557 24.57 -21.18 5.91
CA ALA A 557 25.96 -20.98 6.30
C ALA A 557 26.99 -21.69 5.40
N TYR A 558 26.63 -22.88 4.87
CA TYR A 558 27.55 -23.73 4.12
C TYR A 558 27.12 -23.96 2.67
N GLY A 559 26.03 -23.33 2.26
CA GLY A 559 25.47 -23.37 0.92
C GLY A 559 24.66 -24.62 0.59
N ALA A 560 23.61 -24.40 -0.19
CA ALA A 560 22.61 -25.39 -0.56
C ALA A 560 23.04 -26.29 -1.73
N ARG A 561 22.46 -27.49 -1.81
CA ARG A 561 22.59 -28.43 -2.92
C ARG A 561 21.22 -28.96 -3.31
N ALA A 562 20.88 -28.89 -4.60
CA ALA A 562 19.63 -29.44 -5.08
C ALA A 562 19.67 -30.97 -5.13
N GLU A 563 18.56 -31.62 -4.74
CA GLU A 563 18.34 -33.05 -4.94
C GLU A 563 16.96 -33.25 -5.60
N VAL A 564 16.91 -33.93 -6.74
CA VAL A 564 15.64 -34.19 -7.45
C VAL A 564 14.97 -35.43 -6.86
N LEU A 565 13.73 -35.30 -6.38
CA LEU A 565 13.07 -36.37 -5.60
C LEU A 565 11.95 -37.12 -6.31
N ASP A 566 11.38 -36.55 -7.37
CA ASP A 566 10.21 -37.11 -8.07
C ASP A 566 10.48 -37.43 -9.54
N CYS A 567 11.75 -37.42 -9.96
CA CYS A 567 12.11 -37.73 -11.33
C CYS A 567 13.44 -38.46 -11.45
N GLU A 568 13.38 -39.66 -12.02
CA GLU A 568 14.54 -40.50 -12.35
C GLU A 568 14.56 -40.72 -13.86
N ASP A 569 15.62 -40.28 -14.55
CA ASP A 569 15.79 -40.38 -16.01
C ASP A 569 14.56 -39.93 -16.83
N GLY A 570 13.86 -38.90 -16.34
CA GLY A 570 12.66 -38.37 -16.99
C GLY A 570 11.37 -39.12 -16.63
N LEU A 571 11.44 -40.22 -15.89
CA LEU A 571 10.28 -40.94 -15.36
C LEU A 571 9.84 -40.33 -14.03
N ARG A 572 8.52 -40.21 -13.81
CA ARG A 572 7.99 -39.79 -12.50
C ARG A 572 8.19 -40.93 -11.51
N VAL A 573 8.77 -40.60 -10.37
CA VAL A 573 8.88 -41.51 -9.21
C VAL A 573 8.19 -40.87 -8.00
N PRO A 574 7.62 -41.66 -7.07
CA PRO A 574 7.06 -41.10 -5.83
C PRO A 574 8.15 -40.45 -4.97
N VAL A 575 7.81 -39.34 -4.31
CA VAL A 575 8.71 -38.72 -3.33
C VAL A 575 8.91 -39.69 -2.16
N PRO A 576 10.16 -39.94 -1.71
CA PRO A 576 10.45 -40.87 -0.61
C PRO A 576 9.69 -40.53 0.69
N PRO A 577 9.37 -41.52 1.53
CA PRO A 577 8.77 -41.30 2.85
C PRO A 577 9.61 -40.36 3.72
N ALA A 578 8.95 -39.68 4.66
CA ALA A 578 9.60 -38.64 5.48
C ALA A 578 10.84 -39.15 6.25
N GLY A 579 10.83 -40.41 6.72
CA GLY A 579 11.97 -41.04 7.38
C GLY A 579 13.22 -41.07 6.49
N SER A 580 13.09 -41.50 5.23
CA SER A 580 14.21 -41.51 4.27
C SER A 580 14.67 -40.10 3.91
N LEU A 581 13.76 -39.13 3.87
CA LEU A 581 14.12 -37.73 3.62
C LEU A 581 14.96 -37.14 4.77
N ARG A 582 14.73 -37.58 6.02
CA ARG A 582 15.54 -37.17 7.19
C ARG A 582 16.99 -37.66 7.14
N ASP A 583 17.29 -38.70 6.37
CA ASP A 583 18.66 -39.19 6.20
C ASP A 583 19.47 -38.39 5.17
N LEU A 584 18.81 -37.54 4.37
CA LEU A 584 19.48 -36.67 3.41
C LEU A 584 20.31 -35.60 4.12
N SER A 585 21.39 -35.15 3.45
CA SER A 585 22.28 -34.11 3.97
C SER A 585 21.52 -32.85 4.43
N HIS A 586 22.00 -32.22 5.50
CA HIS A 586 21.44 -30.94 5.97
C HIS A 586 21.59 -29.80 4.97
N ARG A 587 22.42 -29.97 3.92
CA ARG A 587 22.59 -28.98 2.84
C ARG A 587 21.61 -29.19 1.68
N THR A 588 20.78 -30.23 1.74
CA THR A 588 19.89 -30.60 0.64
C THR A 588 18.68 -29.65 0.55
N VAL A 589 18.40 -29.18 -0.66
CA VAL A 589 17.16 -28.50 -1.07
C VAL A 589 16.42 -29.44 -2.03
N PRO A 590 15.29 -30.02 -1.61
CA PRO A 590 14.43 -30.84 -2.45
C PRO A 590 13.97 -30.12 -3.72
N VAL A 591 14.02 -30.82 -4.85
CA VAL A 591 13.52 -30.35 -6.14
C VAL A 591 12.48 -31.33 -6.70
N LEU A 592 11.26 -30.83 -6.99
CA LEU A 592 10.22 -31.60 -7.67
C LEU A 592 10.09 -31.16 -9.14
N CYS A 593 10.47 -32.05 -10.03
CA CYS A 593 10.50 -31.87 -11.47
C CYS A 593 9.13 -32.13 -12.13
N ARG A 594 8.28 -32.98 -11.57
CA ARG A 594 7.05 -33.43 -12.24
C ARG A 594 5.78 -33.15 -11.43
N TYR A 595 5.86 -32.30 -10.40
CA TYR A 595 4.73 -31.90 -9.57
C TYR A 595 3.55 -31.39 -10.41
N GLY A 596 2.34 -31.89 -10.21
CA GLY A 596 1.14 -31.54 -10.97
C GLY A 596 0.85 -32.47 -12.16
N ASP A 597 1.61 -33.56 -12.35
CA ASP A 597 1.39 -34.50 -13.44
C ASP A 597 0.16 -35.37 -13.16
N GLN A 598 -1.00 -34.92 -13.66
CA GLN A 598 -2.34 -35.52 -13.47
C GLN A 598 -2.47 -37.03 -13.79
N ARG A 599 -1.44 -37.65 -14.36
CA ARG A 599 -1.36 -39.12 -14.50
C ARG A 599 -1.05 -39.82 -13.17
N PHE A 600 -0.70 -39.08 -12.12
CA PHE A 600 -0.31 -39.57 -10.80
C PHE A 600 -1.07 -38.77 -9.72
N GLU A 601 -1.60 -39.43 -8.69
CA GLU A 601 -2.55 -38.83 -7.73
C GLU A 601 -1.87 -38.23 -6.48
N ASP A 602 -0.56 -38.42 -6.29
CA ASP A 602 0.16 -38.18 -5.01
C ASP A 602 0.75 -36.76 -4.81
N ASP A 603 0.35 -35.76 -5.60
CA ASP A 603 1.00 -34.43 -5.53
C ASP A 603 0.84 -33.72 -4.17
N PRO A 604 -0.34 -33.68 -3.52
CA PRO A 604 -0.47 -33.10 -2.18
C PRO A 604 0.42 -33.81 -1.16
N VAL A 605 0.51 -35.14 -1.22
CA VAL A 605 1.32 -35.97 -0.32
C VAL A 605 2.82 -35.66 -0.47
N ALA A 606 3.29 -35.40 -1.68
CA ALA A 606 4.68 -35.08 -1.96
C ALA A 606 5.18 -33.85 -1.19
N LEU A 607 4.41 -32.76 -1.15
CA LEU A 607 4.78 -31.56 -0.40
C LEU A 607 4.71 -31.79 1.11
N VAL A 608 3.69 -32.53 1.58
CA VAL A 608 3.57 -32.89 3.00
C VAL A 608 4.77 -33.72 3.47
N ARG A 609 5.26 -34.68 2.66
CA ARG A 609 6.49 -35.45 2.97
C ARG A 609 7.72 -34.56 3.08
N ILE A 610 7.87 -33.55 2.22
CA ILE A 610 8.97 -32.58 2.29
C ILE A 610 8.93 -31.81 3.62
N VAL A 611 7.76 -31.31 4.02
CA VAL A 611 7.63 -30.56 5.28
C VAL A 611 7.91 -31.46 6.49
N HIS A 612 7.37 -32.68 6.52
CA HIS A 612 7.65 -33.69 7.56
C HIS A 612 9.10 -34.19 7.62
N GLY A 613 9.79 -34.17 6.48
CA GLY A 613 11.22 -34.44 6.36
C GLY A 613 12.10 -33.36 7.00
N GLY A 614 11.50 -32.23 7.42
CA GLY A 614 12.17 -31.13 8.09
C GLY A 614 12.79 -30.10 7.13
N PHE A 615 12.38 -30.09 5.86
CA PHE A 615 12.93 -29.17 4.88
C PHE A 615 12.19 -27.82 4.90
N GLY A 616 12.89 -26.76 5.32
CA GLY A 616 12.38 -25.39 5.28
C GLY A 616 12.49 -24.72 3.90
N VAL A 617 13.18 -25.32 2.93
CA VAL A 617 13.33 -24.78 1.57
C VAL A 617 13.20 -25.91 0.54
N ALA A 618 12.33 -25.73 -0.44
CA ALA A 618 12.15 -26.67 -1.55
C ALA A 618 11.72 -25.93 -2.83
N LEU A 619 12.04 -26.49 -3.99
CA LEU A 619 11.72 -25.92 -5.29
C LEU A 619 10.95 -26.93 -6.14
N TRP A 620 9.96 -26.49 -6.91
CA TRP A 620 9.29 -27.37 -7.86
C TRP A 620 8.92 -26.62 -9.12
N ARG A 621 8.67 -27.36 -10.21
CA ARG A 621 7.97 -26.83 -11.38
C ARG A 621 6.60 -27.50 -11.52
N ARG A 622 5.59 -26.71 -11.88
CA ARG A 622 4.23 -27.21 -12.11
C ARG A 622 4.08 -27.78 -13.52
N TRP A 623 3.72 -29.06 -13.61
CA TRP A 623 3.39 -29.76 -14.83
C TRP A 623 1.96 -29.42 -15.26
N ARG A 624 1.76 -29.02 -16.51
CA ARG A 624 0.42 -28.67 -17.04
C ARG A 624 0.16 -29.34 -18.37
N GLY A 625 -0.02 -30.66 -18.36
CA GLY A 625 -0.42 -31.44 -19.54
C GLY A 625 0.61 -31.48 -20.67
N GLN A 626 1.88 -31.17 -20.40
CA GLN A 626 2.95 -31.32 -21.38
C GLN A 626 3.19 -32.82 -21.64
N THR A 627 3.38 -33.20 -22.90
CA THR A 627 3.62 -34.59 -23.32
C THR A 627 5.09 -34.99 -23.32
N ASP A 628 5.99 -34.05 -23.64
CA ASP A 628 7.44 -34.25 -23.65
C ASP A 628 8.15 -33.30 -22.67
N ALA A 629 8.94 -33.89 -21.76
CA ALA A 629 9.67 -33.17 -20.72
C ALA A 629 11.17 -33.15 -21.00
N VAL A 630 11.77 -31.97 -21.16
CA VAL A 630 13.23 -31.83 -21.09
C VAL A 630 13.64 -31.78 -19.60
N CYS A 631 13.51 -32.90 -18.89
CA CYS A 631 13.83 -32.98 -17.45
C CYS A 631 15.31 -32.68 -17.18
N GLY A 632 16.22 -33.18 -18.02
CA GLY A 632 17.66 -33.00 -17.82
C GLY A 632 18.10 -31.53 -17.79
N GLU A 633 17.50 -30.65 -18.61
CA GLU A 633 17.82 -29.22 -18.56
C GLU A 633 17.30 -28.57 -17.28
N PHE A 634 16.08 -28.91 -16.87
CA PHE A 634 15.54 -28.42 -15.60
C PHE A 634 16.37 -28.88 -14.40
N HIS A 635 16.78 -30.15 -14.34
CA HIS A 635 17.62 -30.69 -13.25
C HIS A 635 18.94 -29.91 -13.15
N ARG A 636 19.63 -29.72 -14.30
CA ARG A 636 20.90 -29.00 -14.36
C ARG A 636 20.74 -27.55 -13.90
N ARG A 637 19.76 -26.83 -14.46
CA ARG A 637 19.55 -25.41 -14.17
C ARG A 637 19.03 -25.16 -12.75
N ALA A 638 18.17 -26.04 -12.22
CA ALA A 638 17.74 -25.98 -10.83
C ALA A 638 18.95 -26.22 -9.89
N GLY A 639 19.78 -27.23 -10.20
CA GLY A 639 21.03 -27.51 -9.48
C GLY A 639 21.99 -26.32 -9.48
N ASP A 640 22.27 -25.76 -10.66
CA ASP A 640 23.14 -24.59 -10.83
C ASP A 640 22.58 -23.36 -10.09
N THR A 641 21.26 -23.16 -10.09
CA THR A 641 20.62 -22.05 -9.38
C THR A 641 20.76 -22.19 -7.87
N VAL A 642 20.49 -23.38 -7.32
CA VAL A 642 20.58 -23.65 -5.89
C VAL A 642 22.03 -23.59 -5.39
N ALA A 643 22.95 -24.21 -6.12
CA ALA A 643 24.37 -24.21 -5.76
C ALA A 643 25.00 -22.82 -5.95
N GLY A 644 24.66 -22.13 -7.04
CA GLY A 644 25.16 -20.80 -7.39
C GLY A 644 24.64 -19.68 -6.49
N ALA A 645 23.51 -19.90 -5.79
CA ALA A 645 23.01 -18.96 -4.79
C ALA A 645 24.01 -18.73 -3.65
N GLY A 646 24.81 -19.75 -3.29
CA GLY A 646 25.77 -19.72 -2.19
C GLY A 646 25.13 -19.78 -0.79
N SER A 647 24.00 -19.08 -0.59
CA SER A 647 23.11 -19.16 0.58
C SER A 647 21.67 -19.27 0.09
N ALA A 648 20.84 -20.05 0.78
CA ALA A 648 19.41 -20.18 0.49
C ALA A 648 18.65 -18.83 0.57
N GLU A 649 19.20 -17.83 1.28
CA GLU A 649 18.62 -16.49 1.43
C GLU A 649 18.46 -15.75 0.08
N ARG A 650 19.30 -16.10 -0.91
CA ARG A 650 19.25 -15.49 -2.24
C ARG A 650 18.25 -16.16 -3.19
N LEU A 651 17.67 -17.31 -2.81
CA LEU A 651 16.76 -18.06 -3.68
C LEU A 651 15.48 -17.29 -4.04
N PRO A 652 14.82 -16.56 -3.12
CA PRO A 652 13.63 -15.78 -3.47
C PRO A 652 13.89 -14.76 -4.59
N GLU A 653 15.01 -14.03 -4.52
CA GLU A 653 15.42 -13.05 -5.53
C GLU A 653 15.81 -13.71 -6.86
N LEU A 654 16.56 -14.82 -6.81
CA LEU A 654 16.96 -15.56 -8.00
C LEU A 654 15.75 -16.17 -8.75
N VAL A 655 14.81 -16.79 -8.02
CA VAL A 655 13.58 -17.33 -8.60
C VAL A 655 12.71 -16.22 -9.20
N HIS A 656 12.63 -15.07 -8.52
CA HIS A 656 11.99 -13.88 -9.08
C HIS A 656 12.64 -13.44 -10.40
N ALA A 657 13.97 -13.29 -10.44
CA ALA A 657 14.69 -12.90 -11.65
C ALA A 657 14.46 -13.87 -12.83
N LEU A 658 14.38 -15.18 -12.55
CA LEU A 658 14.04 -16.19 -13.55
C LEU A 658 12.61 -16.02 -14.10
N ARG A 659 11.62 -15.81 -13.22
CA ARG A 659 10.22 -15.55 -13.61
C ARG A 659 10.08 -14.24 -14.40
N ALA A 660 10.77 -13.18 -13.97
CA ALA A 660 10.80 -11.90 -14.66
C ALA A 660 11.45 -12.02 -16.05
N GLY A 661 12.59 -12.73 -16.15
CA GLY A 661 13.25 -13.00 -17.42
C GLY A 661 12.38 -13.80 -18.39
N LEU A 662 11.67 -14.83 -17.90
CA LEU A 662 10.71 -15.59 -18.70
C LEU A 662 9.61 -14.70 -19.26
N ARG A 663 9.07 -13.79 -18.44
CA ARG A 663 8.06 -12.81 -18.88
C ARG A 663 8.60 -11.84 -19.93
N ALA A 664 9.85 -11.42 -19.79
CA ALA A 664 10.56 -10.57 -20.74
C ALA A 664 10.97 -11.30 -22.03
N GLY A 665 10.65 -12.60 -22.17
CA GLY A 665 10.96 -13.38 -23.37
C GLY A 665 12.43 -13.77 -23.49
N LYS A 666 13.20 -13.73 -22.39
CA LYS A 666 14.59 -14.15 -22.36
C LYS A 666 14.68 -15.67 -22.64
N PRO A 667 15.33 -16.11 -23.72
CA PRO A 667 15.33 -17.52 -24.10
C PRO A 667 15.92 -18.44 -23.04
N GLU A 668 16.93 -17.99 -22.30
CA GLU A 668 17.66 -18.76 -21.29
C GLU A 668 16.84 -19.11 -20.04
N THR A 669 15.72 -18.43 -19.80
CA THR A 669 14.85 -18.66 -18.62
C THR A 669 13.64 -19.56 -18.93
N PHE A 670 13.54 -20.12 -20.14
CA PHE A 670 12.40 -20.94 -20.56
C PHE A 670 12.08 -22.12 -19.60
N TRP A 671 13.11 -22.70 -18.98
CA TRP A 671 13.01 -23.82 -18.04
C TRP A 671 12.32 -23.42 -16.73
N ALA A 672 12.27 -22.13 -16.41
CA ALA A 672 11.69 -21.60 -15.18
C ALA A 672 10.16 -21.48 -15.20
N LYS A 673 9.52 -21.89 -16.30
CA LYS A 673 8.07 -21.86 -16.44
C LYS A 673 7.39 -22.70 -15.36
N GLY A 674 6.57 -22.04 -14.55
CA GLY A 674 5.81 -22.68 -13.47
C GLY A 674 6.65 -23.05 -12.24
N ILE A 675 7.87 -22.50 -12.09
CA ILE A 675 8.68 -22.70 -10.88
C ILE A 675 8.01 -22.05 -9.66
N ALA A 676 7.99 -22.79 -8.56
CA ALA A 676 7.57 -22.36 -7.25
C ALA A 676 8.65 -22.64 -6.19
N LEU A 677 8.62 -21.85 -5.12
CA LEU A 677 9.60 -21.86 -4.04
C LEU A 677 8.86 -21.94 -2.71
N PHE A 678 9.09 -23.01 -1.97
CA PHE A 678 8.75 -23.13 -0.55
C PHE A 678 9.91 -22.57 0.25
N TYR A 679 9.62 -21.68 1.18
CA TYR A 679 10.62 -21.00 1.99
C TYR A 679 10.02 -20.66 3.35
N ASP A 680 10.29 -21.49 4.34
CA ASP A 680 9.64 -21.47 5.64
C ASP A 680 10.68 -21.52 6.77
N ASP A 681 11.04 -20.34 7.29
CA ASP A 681 12.03 -20.20 8.36
C ASP A 681 11.46 -20.81 9.66
N PRO A 682 12.10 -21.83 10.26
CA PRO A 682 11.68 -22.40 11.53
C PRO A 682 11.77 -21.41 12.71
N ARG A 683 12.57 -20.35 12.59
CA ARG A 683 12.78 -19.33 13.63
C ARG A 683 11.78 -18.18 13.56
N GLN A 684 10.94 -18.13 12.51
CA GLN A 684 9.92 -17.10 12.33
C GLN A 684 8.53 -17.74 12.31
N PRO A 685 7.92 -18.03 13.47
CA PRO A 685 6.57 -18.57 13.51
C PRO A 685 5.56 -17.61 12.87
N LEU A 686 4.46 -18.15 12.35
CA LEU A 686 3.40 -17.33 11.80
C LEU A 686 2.64 -16.61 12.94
N PRO A 687 2.06 -15.42 12.69
CA PRO A 687 1.32 -14.70 13.71
C PRO A 687 0.16 -15.55 14.25
N GLY A 688 0.08 -15.71 15.58
CA GLY A 688 -1.00 -16.47 16.22
C GLY A 688 -0.77 -17.98 16.36
N THR A 689 0.34 -18.56 15.87
CA THR A 689 0.66 -19.99 16.07
C THR A 689 1.19 -20.31 17.49
N GLY A 690 1.12 -19.36 18.43
CA GLY A 690 1.51 -19.51 19.84
C GLY A 690 0.42 -19.18 20.85
N ASP A 691 -0.71 -18.60 20.42
CA ASP A 691 -1.89 -18.44 21.28
C ASP A 691 -2.72 -19.72 21.15
N LEU A 692 -2.32 -20.74 21.91
CA LEU A 692 -3.29 -21.73 22.35
C LEU A 692 -4.39 -20.93 23.06
N LEU A 693 -5.53 -20.77 22.39
CA LEU A 693 -6.78 -20.40 23.03
C LEU A 693 -6.99 -21.41 24.17
N GLU A 694 -6.59 -21.05 25.38
CA GLU A 694 -7.22 -21.58 26.58
C GLU A 694 -8.69 -21.16 26.47
N ALA A 695 -9.50 -22.04 25.89
CA ALA A 695 -10.95 -21.92 25.94
C ALA A 695 -11.36 -21.77 27.43
N PRO A 696 -12.34 -20.91 27.74
CA PRO A 696 -12.76 -20.64 29.12
C PRO A 696 -13.31 -21.87 29.85
#